data_AF-A0A1G2ZBH0-F1
#
_entry.id   AF-A0A1G2ZBH0-F1
#
_cell.length_a   1.000
_cell.length_b   1.000
_cell.length_c   1.000
_cell.angle_alpha   90.00
_cell.angle_beta   90.00
_cell.angle_gamma   90.00
#
_symmetry.space_group_name_H-M   'P 1'
#
loop_
_entity.id
_entity.type
_entity.pdbx_description
1 polymer ?
#
loop_
_entity_poly.entity_id
_entity_poly.type
_entity_poly.pdbx_seq_one_letter_code
_entity_poly.pdbx_strand_id
1 'polypeptide(L)'
;MLGKQAAMILLSLAMMLAVSANAIGANILFISAMDDATKAGDDALKSFLESLGHTVTYFDDDATEADTEVAAAEADVVFISESVTSQRIRLEITEIATPMVITEAWAYDEMGLTIGTGEGIEVATTDIEIVAPQHQLAAGLSGTVPVLTELASVRGTSRFATGNPGPTATVVARATLSDGATYDVIWVYEKDAVLPAAPADGSPQRAADIRVCLGFDELSYLVWNDNAYALFRSAINFALGVRTQPEAYGPSPSIGKTEVARSATLSWMRGLYADTHDVYFGTDFNDVNEATVADPRGVLVSQNQKATTWDPGVLLDYGVTYYWRIDEVNAPPDSTVFKGSVWSFTVLNFLVVDNFESYTDDEPNRVFDVWSDGWENPTTNGAVVGYANPNWAANEHYIETLISRSGKQSMPFFYNNDKKYSEAYMALSGAQSDWARDGVAFLSLWFRGFPAYVGGFVQKAGGAYEVTGAGVDIWGKADEFHFAYKEVTSGACVIIVKVESLEAIHKDSKAGVMIRDSLDAGSVNAALTLTPDPEKGLRFQVRATAGADTVRGTADMDPNAMPPYWLKLERTSGGLIRASRSADGSTWTLFDLKTATMQMPVYIGLAVTSHTVGVPCTGVFSNVTVTGAGTDKPWTDQDIGMKTNAPDPMYVALNGNAVVYNDDPNAATTSAWTEWRIPLQKFADQGTTLANVSSLAIGAGTKGNTTEPGGAGQLFIDDIRLYRP
;
A
#
# COMPACT_ATOMS: atom_id res chain seq x y z
N MET A 1 24.25 18.71 -35.28
CA MET A 1 24.76 17.94 -34.13
C MET A 1 23.66 16.98 -33.68
N LEU A 2 23.35 16.02 -34.55
CA LEU A 2 22.39 14.93 -34.35
C LEU A 2 23.07 13.72 -34.98
N GLY A 3 23.37 12.72 -34.17
CA GLY A 3 24.20 11.58 -34.57
C GLY A 3 25.31 11.31 -33.56
N LYS A 4 24.92 10.87 -32.34
CA LYS A 4 25.80 10.17 -31.39
C LYS A 4 25.10 9.58 -30.15
N GLN A 5 23.80 9.26 -30.22
CA GLN A 5 23.07 8.61 -29.11
C GLN A 5 22.39 7.28 -29.45
N ALA A 6 22.53 6.76 -30.68
CA ALA A 6 21.93 5.47 -31.09
C ALA A 6 22.94 4.30 -31.16
N ALA A 7 24.10 4.39 -30.49
CA ALA A 7 25.19 3.41 -30.64
C ALA A 7 25.68 2.78 -29.32
N MET A 8 24.86 2.78 -28.26
CA MET A 8 25.23 2.22 -26.95
C MET A 8 24.24 1.15 -26.42
N ILE A 9 23.49 0.47 -27.31
CA ILE A 9 22.57 -0.63 -26.95
C ILE A 9 22.96 -1.97 -27.62
N LEU A 10 24.05 -2.03 -28.39
CA LEU A 10 24.44 -3.22 -29.18
C LEU A 10 25.74 -3.91 -28.73
N LEU A 11 26.07 -3.87 -27.43
CA LEU A 11 27.30 -4.50 -26.91
C LEU A 11 27.07 -5.36 -25.65
N SER A 12 26.16 -6.33 -25.73
CA SER A 12 26.13 -7.46 -24.78
C SER A 12 25.45 -8.73 -25.35
N LEU A 13 25.14 -8.77 -26.65
CA LEU A 13 24.52 -9.93 -27.30
C LEU A 13 25.50 -10.64 -28.25
N ALA A 14 26.66 -11.08 -27.75
CA ALA A 14 27.59 -11.89 -28.54
C ALA A 14 28.57 -12.69 -27.68
N MET A 15 28.09 -13.68 -26.92
CA MET A 15 28.85 -14.92 -26.70
C MET A 15 27.95 -16.03 -26.13
N MET A 16 27.35 -16.84 -26.99
CA MET A 16 27.06 -18.26 -26.72
C MET A 16 26.68 -18.96 -28.04
N LEU A 17 27.66 -19.64 -28.63
CA LEU A 17 27.57 -20.72 -29.62
C LEU A 17 28.68 -21.67 -29.16
N ALA A 18 28.53 -22.98 -28.96
CA ALA A 18 27.45 -23.92 -29.21
C ALA A 18 27.77 -25.18 -28.37
N VAL A 19 26.76 -25.97 -27.97
CA VAL A 19 26.62 -27.41 -28.29
C VAL A 19 25.14 -27.78 -28.09
N SER A 20 24.63 -28.51 -29.06
CA SER A 20 23.24 -28.87 -29.35
C SER A 20 22.56 -29.82 -28.36
N ALA A 21 21.32 -29.51 -28.02
CA ALA A 21 20.26 -30.50 -27.81
C ALA A 21 18.94 -29.90 -28.36
N ASN A 22 18.58 -30.30 -29.59
CA ASN A 22 17.29 -30.11 -30.28
C ASN A 22 16.36 -29.00 -29.75
N ALA A 23 16.60 -27.74 -30.12
CA ALA A 23 15.54 -26.74 -30.10
C ALA A 23 14.64 -27.02 -31.31
N ILE A 24 13.54 -27.75 -31.11
CA ILE A 24 12.41 -27.69 -32.04
C ILE A 24 11.76 -26.34 -31.74
N GLY A 25 12.16 -25.31 -32.48
CA GLY A 25 11.49 -24.02 -32.42
C GLY A 25 10.01 -24.19 -32.72
N ALA A 26 9.15 -23.65 -31.85
CA ALA A 26 7.71 -23.64 -32.04
C ALA A 26 7.28 -22.58 -33.09
N ASN A 27 6.14 -22.80 -33.73
CA ASN A 27 5.46 -21.82 -34.59
C ASN A 27 4.55 -20.94 -33.72
N ILE A 28 4.85 -19.65 -33.65
CA ILE A 28 4.07 -18.67 -32.90
C ILE A 28 3.30 -17.79 -33.89
N LEU A 29 1.97 -17.77 -33.75
CA LEU A 29 1.14 -16.78 -34.42
C LEU A 29 1.14 -15.50 -33.58
N PHE A 30 1.69 -14.41 -34.11
CA PHE A 30 1.76 -13.12 -33.44
C PHE A 30 0.70 -12.20 -34.03
N ILE A 31 -0.42 -12.03 -33.33
CA ILE A 31 -1.50 -11.13 -33.72
C ILE A 31 -1.16 -9.71 -33.27
N SER A 32 -1.21 -8.76 -34.20
CA SER A 32 -0.79 -7.37 -34.02
C SER A 32 -1.64 -6.45 -34.90
N ALA A 33 -1.85 -5.21 -34.48
CA ALA A 33 -2.48 -4.19 -35.34
C ALA A 33 -1.62 -3.80 -36.55
N MET A 34 -0.33 -4.16 -36.55
CA MET A 34 0.65 -3.87 -37.62
C MET A 34 0.74 -2.39 -38.03
N ASP A 35 0.31 -1.46 -37.18
CA ASP A 35 0.38 -0.04 -37.47
C ASP A 35 1.75 0.56 -37.15
N ASP A 36 2.10 1.68 -37.80
CA ASP A 36 3.40 2.34 -37.63
C ASP A 36 3.65 2.88 -36.20
N ALA A 37 2.61 3.12 -35.41
CA ALA A 37 2.71 3.74 -34.08
C ALA A 37 3.08 2.73 -32.99
N THR A 38 2.61 1.49 -33.11
CA THR A 38 2.79 0.39 -32.15
C THR A 38 3.93 -0.56 -32.56
N LYS A 39 4.22 -0.62 -33.87
CA LYS A 39 5.17 -1.55 -34.50
C LYS A 39 6.53 -1.69 -33.82
N ALA A 40 7.10 -0.61 -33.29
CA ALA A 40 8.42 -0.68 -32.66
C ALA A 40 8.45 -1.59 -31.41
N GLY A 41 7.35 -1.61 -30.64
CA GLY A 41 7.22 -2.50 -29.49
C GLY A 41 7.03 -3.95 -29.92
N ASP A 42 6.12 -4.18 -30.88
CA ASP A 42 5.86 -5.52 -31.42
C ASP A 42 7.09 -6.14 -32.08
N ASP A 43 7.84 -5.36 -32.87
CA ASP A 43 9.07 -5.83 -33.51
C ASP A 43 10.14 -6.22 -32.48
N ALA A 44 10.17 -5.56 -31.32
CA ALA A 44 11.09 -5.92 -30.23
C ALA A 44 10.68 -7.26 -29.59
N LEU A 45 9.40 -7.47 -29.31
CA LEU A 45 8.89 -8.74 -28.76
C LEU A 45 9.05 -9.89 -29.76
N LYS A 46 8.74 -9.67 -31.03
CA LYS A 46 8.97 -10.64 -32.11
C LYS A 46 10.44 -11.02 -32.22
N SER A 47 11.34 -10.03 -32.26
CA SER A 47 12.78 -10.27 -32.35
C SER A 47 13.28 -11.09 -31.15
N PHE A 48 12.74 -10.84 -29.96
CA PHE A 48 13.04 -11.63 -28.77
C PHE A 48 12.61 -13.09 -28.95
N LEU A 49 11.37 -13.35 -29.38
CA LEU A 49 10.89 -14.72 -29.62
C LEU A 49 11.70 -15.46 -30.69
N GLU A 50 12.05 -14.81 -31.79
CA GLU A 50 12.91 -15.38 -32.83
C GLU A 50 14.33 -15.68 -32.31
N SER A 51 14.84 -14.85 -31.39
CA SER A 51 16.14 -15.09 -30.74
C SER A 51 16.16 -16.34 -29.85
N LEU A 52 14.99 -16.77 -29.36
CA LEU A 52 14.82 -18.03 -28.64
C LEU A 52 14.72 -19.25 -29.58
N GLY A 53 14.73 -19.03 -30.90
CA GLY A 53 14.67 -20.07 -31.92
C GLY A 53 13.28 -20.40 -32.43
N HIS A 54 12.24 -19.63 -32.06
CA HIS A 54 10.88 -19.81 -32.57
C HIS A 54 10.71 -19.24 -33.98
N THR A 55 9.77 -19.80 -34.73
CA THR A 55 9.28 -19.20 -35.97
C THR A 55 8.10 -18.31 -35.63
N VAL A 56 8.18 -17.01 -35.91
CA VAL A 56 7.12 -16.06 -35.57
C VAL A 56 6.46 -15.52 -36.83
N THR A 57 5.17 -15.79 -36.99
CA THR A 57 4.34 -15.31 -38.10
C THR A 57 3.49 -14.15 -37.62
N TYR A 58 3.73 -12.95 -38.15
CA TYR A 58 2.84 -11.82 -37.93
C TYR A 58 1.48 -12.07 -38.60
N PHE A 59 0.42 -11.73 -37.90
CA PHE A 59 -0.96 -11.84 -38.36
C PHE A 59 -1.73 -10.58 -37.99
N ASP A 60 -2.49 -10.06 -38.94
CA ASP A 60 -3.12 -8.74 -38.84
C ASP A 60 -4.42 -8.87 -38.03
N ASP A 61 -4.67 -7.94 -37.11
CA ASP A 61 -5.90 -7.92 -36.33
C ASP A 61 -7.14 -7.52 -37.15
N ASP A 62 -6.95 -7.07 -38.39
CA ASP A 62 -8.00 -6.81 -39.39
C ASP A 62 -8.35 -8.05 -40.25
N ALA A 63 -7.80 -9.24 -39.94
CA ALA A 63 -8.17 -10.50 -40.57
C ALA A 63 -9.63 -10.88 -40.29
N THR A 64 -10.13 -11.93 -40.95
CA THR A 64 -11.47 -12.45 -40.64
C THR A 64 -11.37 -13.55 -39.58
N GLU A 65 -12.36 -13.67 -38.71
CA GLU A 65 -12.54 -14.79 -37.76
C GLU A 65 -12.13 -16.15 -38.35
N ALA A 66 -12.64 -16.50 -39.54
CA ALA A 66 -12.31 -17.77 -40.18
C ALA A 66 -10.83 -17.91 -40.57
N ASP A 67 -10.17 -16.83 -40.99
CA ASP A 67 -8.74 -16.83 -41.30
C ASP A 67 -7.91 -16.88 -40.01
N THR A 68 -8.34 -16.17 -38.96
CA THR A 68 -7.71 -16.17 -37.63
C THR A 68 -7.75 -17.56 -37.02
N GLU A 69 -8.90 -18.25 -37.06
CA GLU A 69 -9.05 -19.63 -36.59
C GLU A 69 -8.14 -20.62 -37.34
N VAL A 70 -8.06 -20.50 -38.68
CA VAL A 70 -7.20 -21.34 -39.50
C VAL A 70 -5.73 -21.12 -39.15
N ALA A 71 -5.30 -19.86 -39.06
CA ALA A 71 -3.92 -19.53 -38.72
C ALA A 71 -3.56 -19.98 -37.29
N ALA A 72 -4.48 -19.81 -36.33
CA ALA A 72 -4.27 -20.20 -34.94
C ALA A 72 -4.21 -21.72 -34.77
N ALA A 73 -4.98 -22.48 -35.55
CA ALA A 73 -4.94 -23.95 -35.54
C ALA A 73 -3.63 -24.53 -36.11
N GLU A 74 -2.91 -23.77 -36.94
CA GLU A 74 -1.59 -24.16 -37.48
C GLU A 74 -0.43 -23.79 -36.54
N ALA A 75 -0.67 -22.94 -35.54
CA ALA A 75 0.31 -22.48 -34.58
C ALA A 75 0.41 -23.39 -33.35
N ASP A 76 1.58 -23.40 -32.71
CA ASP A 76 1.78 -24.07 -31.42
C ASP A 76 1.32 -23.18 -30.25
N VAL A 77 1.48 -21.85 -30.39
CA VAL A 77 1.00 -20.81 -29.46
C VAL A 77 0.52 -19.60 -30.26
N VAL A 78 -0.56 -18.98 -29.78
CA VAL A 78 -0.97 -17.65 -30.22
C VAL A 78 -0.49 -16.61 -29.21
N PHE A 79 0.21 -15.58 -29.69
CA PHE A 79 0.51 -14.38 -28.93
C PHE A 79 -0.37 -13.24 -29.43
N ILE A 80 -1.10 -12.59 -28.50
CA ILE A 80 -1.90 -11.41 -28.79
C ILE A 80 -1.23 -10.21 -28.15
N SER A 81 -0.75 -9.28 -28.98
CA SER A 81 -0.15 -8.04 -28.52
C SER A 81 -1.20 -7.03 -28.06
N GLU A 82 -0.84 -6.16 -27.10
CA GLU A 82 -1.63 -4.98 -26.70
C GLU A 82 -1.76 -3.94 -27.83
N SER A 83 -1.03 -4.10 -28.94
CA SER A 83 -1.23 -3.22 -30.10
C SER A 83 -2.60 -3.40 -30.75
N VAL A 84 -3.22 -4.56 -30.60
CA VAL A 84 -4.50 -4.89 -31.22
C VAL A 84 -5.65 -4.10 -30.58
N THR A 85 -6.75 -3.94 -31.30
CA THR A 85 -7.98 -3.42 -30.67
C THR A 85 -8.89 -4.57 -30.26
N SER A 86 -9.27 -4.66 -28.97
CA SER A 86 -10.20 -5.71 -28.48
C SER A 86 -11.46 -5.86 -29.35
N GLN A 87 -12.04 -4.75 -29.83
CA GLN A 87 -13.23 -4.75 -30.69
C GLN A 87 -13.08 -5.53 -32.00
N ARG A 88 -11.85 -5.65 -32.53
CA ARG A 88 -11.54 -6.37 -33.76
C ARG A 88 -11.42 -7.87 -33.50
N ILE A 89 -10.75 -8.24 -32.41
CA ILE A 89 -10.43 -9.63 -32.09
C ILE A 89 -11.47 -10.35 -31.21
N ARG A 90 -12.40 -9.62 -30.57
CA ARG A 90 -13.31 -10.15 -29.53
C ARG A 90 -14.19 -11.34 -29.94
N LEU A 91 -14.40 -11.57 -31.23
CA LEU A 91 -15.15 -12.73 -31.75
C LEU A 91 -14.24 -13.79 -32.37
N GLU A 92 -12.96 -13.49 -32.58
CA GLU A 92 -12.06 -14.34 -33.36
C GLU A 92 -11.23 -15.31 -32.52
N ILE A 93 -11.04 -14.99 -31.24
CA ILE A 93 -10.03 -15.63 -30.39
C ILE A 93 -10.58 -16.43 -29.22
N THR A 94 -11.88 -16.31 -28.97
CA THR A 94 -12.56 -16.84 -27.79
C THR A 94 -12.67 -18.37 -27.82
N GLU A 95 -12.93 -18.97 -28.99
CA GLU A 95 -13.06 -20.42 -29.16
C GLU A 95 -11.76 -21.14 -29.54
N ILE A 96 -10.67 -20.41 -29.80
CA ILE A 96 -9.40 -20.97 -30.29
C ILE A 96 -8.86 -22.03 -29.33
N ALA A 97 -8.77 -23.29 -29.74
CA ALA A 97 -8.26 -24.38 -28.91
C ALA A 97 -6.72 -24.47 -28.84
N THR A 98 -6.02 -23.45 -29.33
CA THR A 98 -4.56 -23.29 -29.23
C THR A 98 -4.20 -22.56 -27.92
N PRO A 99 -3.11 -22.91 -27.22
CA PRO A 99 -2.62 -22.15 -26.07
C PRO A 99 -2.30 -20.70 -26.42
N MET A 100 -2.57 -19.77 -25.49
CA MET A 100 -2.45 -18.35 -25.74
C MET A 100 -1.66 -17.61 -24.65
N VAL A 101 -0.87 -16.63 -25.08
CA VAL A 101 -0.33 -15.57 -24.22
C VAL A 101 -0.93 -14.25 -24.70
N ILE A 102 -1.67 -13.57 -23.82
CA ILE A 102 -2.44 -12.37 -24.14
C ILE A 102 -1.90 -11.21 -23.31
N THR A 103 -1.40 -10.18 -23.97
CA THR A 103 -1.11 -8.91 -23.30
C THR A 103 -2.31 -7.99 -23.33
N GLU A 104 -3.04 -7.93 -24.48
CA GLU A 104 -4.20 -7.05 -24.69
C GLU A 104 -5.22 -7.10 -23.54
N ALA A 105 -5.16 -6.08 -22.70
CA ALA A 105 -5.83 -6.08 -21.41
C ALA A 105 -7.35 -5.91 -21.53
N TRP A 106 -7.80 -5.14 -22.53
CA TRP A 106 -9.22 -5.01 -22.85
C TRP A 106 -9.81 -6.31 -23.36
N ALA A 107 -9.04 -7.13 -24.09
CA ALA A 107 -9.52 -8.44 -24.58
C ALA A 107 -9.91 -9.41 -23.45
N TYR A 108 -9.45 -9.16 -22.22
CA TYR A 108 -9.69 -10.06 -21.10
C TYR A 108 -11.15 -10.19 -20.73
N ASP A 109 -11.94 -9.13 -20.83
CA ASP A 109 -13.35 -9.17 -20.45
C ASP A 109 -14.21 -9.83 -21.53
N GLU A 110 -13.91 -9.58 -22.81
CA GLU A 110 -14.60 -10.25 -23.91
C GLU A 110 -14.25 -11.74 -23.99
N MET A 111 -13.04 -12.13 -23.59
CA MET A 111 -12.67 -13.54 -23.43
C MET A 111 -13.14 -14.16 -22.11
N GLY A 112 -13.78 -13.38 -21.22
CA GLY A 112 -14.26 -13.84 -19.92
C GLY A 112 -13.15 -14.15 -18.89
N LEU A 113 -11.91 -13.73 -19.13
CA LEU A 113 -10.71 -14.01 -18.33
C LEU A 113 -10.63 -13.21 -17.02
N THR A 114 -11.42 -12.13 -16.90
CA THR A 114 -11.47 -11.23 -15.74
C THR A 114 -12.89 -10.79 -15.42
N ILE A 115 -13.13 -10.33 -14.18
CA ILE A 115 -14.35 -9.58 -13.81
C ILE A 115 -14.08 -8.08 -13.98
N GLY A 116 -14.93 -7.38 -14.73
CA GLY A 116 -14.66 -5.98 -15.12
C GLY A 116 -13.93 -5.94 -16.46
N THR A 117 -13.34 -4.80 -16.83
CA THR A 117 -12.82 -4.55 -18.19
C THR A 117 -11.37 -4.99 -18.42
N GLY A 118 -10.58 -5.18 -17.35
CA GLY A 118 -9.15 -5.46 -17.48
C GLY A 118 -8.30 -4.26 -17.93
N GLU A 119 -8.85 -3.04 -17.98
CA GLU A 119 -8.19 -1.85 -18.51
C GLU A 119 -6.77 -1.60 -17.95
N GLY A 120 -5.88 -1.01 -18.75
CA GLY A 120 -4.59 -0.56 -18.24
C GLY A 120 -4.72 0.65 -17.30
N ILE A 121 -4.02 0.68 -16.16
CA ILE A 121 -3.84 1.89 -15.34
C ILE A 121 -2.35 2.21 -15.26
N GLU A 122 -2.02 3.50 -15.21
CA GLU A 122 -0.63 3.96 -15.11
C GLU A 122 0.07 3.35 -13.88
N VAL A 123 1.32 2.95 -14.06
CA VAL A 123 2.11 2.35 -12.98
C VAL A 123 2.52 3.41 -11.97
N ALA A 124 2.44 3.07 -10.67
CA ALA A 124 2.97 3.93 -9.61
C ALA A 124 4.49 3.72 -9.40
N THR A 125 4.99 2.53 -9.77
CA THR A 125 6.38 2.10 -9.59
C THR A 125 6.83 1.28 -10.80
N THR A 126 8.13 0.98 -10.90
CA THR A 126 8.67 0.08 -11.92
C THR A 126 8.45 -1.41 -11.61
N ASP A 127 7.80 -1.71 -10.48
CA ASP A 127 7.88 -2.99 -9.81
C ASP A 127 6.54 -3.74 -9.85
N ILE A 128 6.62 -5.06 -9.77
CA ILE A 128 5.50 -5.95 -9.48
C ILE A 128 5.83 -6.84 -8.29
N GLU A 129 4.82 -7.26 -7.54
CA GLU A 129 4.93 -8.26 -6.48
C GLU A 129 4.67 -9.66 -7.05
N ILE A 130 5.65 -10.56 -6.97
CA ILE A 130 5.47 -11.97 -7.29
C ILE A 130 4.82 -12.69 -6.11
N VAL A 131 3.56 -13.09 -6.28
CA VAL A 131 2.75 -13.73 -5.23
C VAL A 131 2.75 -15.26 -5.31
N ALA A 132 3.12 -15.85 -6.44
CA ALA A 132 3.33 -17.29 -6.60
C ALA A 132 4.75 -17.61 -7.11
N PRO A 133 5.80 -17.35 -6.30
CA PRO A 133 7.20 -17.49 -6.72
C PRO A 133 7.61 -18.93 -7.08
N GLN A 134 6.82 -19.91 -6.66
CA GLN A 134 7.02 -21.33 -6.97
C GLN A 134 6.38 -21.75 -8.30
N HIS A 135 5.52 -20.91 -8.87
CA HIS A 135 4.89 -21.18 -10.15
C HIS A 135 5.90 -20.92 -11.28
N GLN A 136 5.94 -21.77 -12.30
CA GLN A 136 6.91 -21.65 -13.40
C GLN A 136 6.87 -20.26 -14.04
N LEU A 137 5.68 -19.69 -14.25
CA LEU A 137 5.48 -18.34 -14.78
C LEU A 137 6.18 -17.23 -14.01
N ALA A 138 6.51 -17.43 -12.73
CA ALA A 138 7.28 -16.46 -11.96
C ALA A 138 8.72 -16.31 -12.47
N ALA A 139 9.19 -17.16 -13.39
CA ALA A 139 10.53 -17.12 -13.96
C ALA A 139 11.66 -17.17 -12.91
N GLY A 140 11.39 -17.78 -11.75
CA GLY A 140 12.30 -17.81 -10.59
C GLY A 140 12.38 -16.50 -9.81
N LEU A 141 11.59 -15.49 -10.17
CA LEU A 141 11.45 -14.24 -9.43
C LEU A 141 10.60 -14.44 -8.18
N SER A 142 10.75 -13.55 -7.19
CA SER A 142 10.05 -13.64 -5.91
C SER A 142 10.08 -12.30 -5.19
N GLY A 143 8.99 -11.98 -4.46
CA GLY A 143 8.85 -10.68 -3.79
C GLY A 143 8.61 -9.55 -4.79
N THR A 144 8.82 -8.31 -4.34
CA THR A 144 8.71 -7.12 -5.19
C THR A 144 9.96 -6.96 -6.05
N VAL A 145 9.80 -6.97 -7.37
CA VAL A 145 10.90 -6.91 -8.34
C VAL A 145 10.63 -5.85 -9.41
N PRO A 146 11.64 -5.06 -9.82
CA PRO A 146 11.51 -4.15 -10.94
C PRO A 146 11.35 -4.95 -12.22
N VAL A 147 10.38 -4.59 -13.04
CA VAL A 147 10.16 -5.15 -14.39
C VAL A 147 10.29 -4.09 -15.49
N LEU A 148 10.26 -2.81 -15.10
CA LEU A 148 10.52 -1.68 -15.98
C LEU A 148 11.86 -1.00 -15.61
N THR A 149 12.48 -0.35 -16.58
CA THR A 149 13.67 0.49 -16.39
C THR A 149 13.30 1.92 -15.99
N GLU A 150 12.15 2.41 -16.43
CA GLU A 150 11.61 3.75 -16.18
C GLU A 150 10.08 3.67 -16.07
N LEU A 151 9.43 4.68 -15.46
CA LEU A 151 7.96 4.74 -15.32
C LEU A 151 7.22 5.13 -16.61
N ALA A 152 7.95 5.62 -17.62
CA ALA A 152 7.38 6.09 -18.87
C ALA A 152 8.28 5.72 -20.04
N SER A 153 7.68 5.38 -21.17
CA SER A 153 8.37 5.24 -22.44
C SER A 153 8.16 6.48 -23.30
N VAL A 154 8.72 6.46 -24.52
CA VAL A 154 8.43 7.48 -25.54
C VAL A 154 6.95 7.56 -25.93
N ARG A 155 6.12 6.59 -25.54
CA ARG A 155 4.70 6.51 -25.86
C ARG A 155 3.79 7.02 -24.73
N GLY A 156 4.32 7.27 -23.53
CA GLY A 156 3.58 7.74 -22.37
C GLY A 156 3.99 7.02 -21.09
N THR A 157 3.30 7.32 -19.99
CA THR A 157 3.44 6.58 -18.73
C THR A 157 3.12 5.11 -18.98
N SER A 158 3.97 4.21 -18.49
CA SER A 158 3.73 2.78 -18.58
C SER A 158 2.48 2.40 -17.80
N ARG A 159 1.80 1.35 -18.22
CA ARG A 159 0.55 0.88 -17.61
C ARG A 159 0.61 -0.64 -17.42
N PHE A 160 -0.16 -1.14 -16.46
CA PHE A 160 -0.46 -2.57 -16.31
C PHE A 160 -1.97 -2.79 -16.25
N ALA A 161 -2.41 -3.99 -16.62
CA ALA A 161 -3.81 -4.40 -16.63
C ALA A 161 -4.45 -4.44 -15.23
N THR A 162 -5.72 -4.08 -15.12
CA THR A 162 -6.51 -4.20 -13.88
C THR A 162 -7.21 -5.56 -13.79
N GLY A 163 -6.44 -6.65 -13.74
CA GLY A 163 -6.98 -8.00 -13.66
C GLY A 163 -7.70 -8.30 -12.35
N ASN A 164 -8.84 -8.99 -12.45
CA ASN A 164 -9.60 -9.57 -11.35
C ASN A 164 -10.03 -11.00 -11.77
N PRO A 165 -9.09 -11.94 -11.79
CA PRO A 165 -9.33 -13.30 -12.25
C PRO A 165 -10.23 -14.09 -11.28
N GLY A 166 -10.93 -15.08 -11.82
CA GLY A 166 -11.75 -16.00 -11.06
C GLY A 166 -10.94 -16.98 -10.21
N PRO A 167 -11.59 -17.72 -9.30
CA PRO A 167 -10.92 -18.58 -8.31
C PRO A 167 -10.18 -19.80 -8.89
N THR A 168 -10.39 -20.10 -10.17
CA THR A 168 -9.72 -21.19 -10.90
C THR A 168 -8.42 -20.74 -11.57
N ALA A 169 -8.14 -19.43 -11.60
CA ALA A 169 -6.88 -18.91 -12.08
C ALA A 169 -5.77 -19.13 -11.05
N THR A 170 -4.55 -19.32 -11.54
CA THR A 170 -3.36 -19.14 -10.71
C THR A 170 -2.81 -17.74 -10.93
N VAL A 171 -2.89 -16.90 -9.89
CA VAL A 171 -2.30 -15.56 -9.88
C VAL A 171 -0.81 -15.67 -9.59
N VAL A 172 0.01 -15.04 -10.42
CA VAL A 172 1.47 -15.10 -10.35
C VAL A 172 2.07 -13.80 -9.85
N ALA A 173 1.52 -12.66 -10.29
CA ALA A 173 2.02 -11.35 -9.88
C ALA A 173 0.92 -10.30 -9.74
N ARG A 174 1.17 -9.32 -8.86
CA ARG A 174 0.32 -8.16 -8.57
C ARG A 174 1.09 -6.86 -8.72
N ALA A 175 0.37 -5.77 -8.96
CA ALA A 175 0.95 -4.44 -8.93
C ALA A 175 0.00 -3.44 -8.27
N THR A 176 0.56 -2.53 -7.48
CA THR A 176 -0.16 -1.33 -7.03
C THR A 176 0.01 -0.24 -8.08
N LEU A 177 -1.10 0.23 -8.63
CA LEU A 177 -1.12 1.19 -9.74
C LEU A 177 -1.34 2.62 -9.22
N SER A 178 -1.34 3.60 -10.11
CA SER A 178 -1.36 5.04 -9.77
C SER A 178 -2.62 5.51 -9.04
N ASP A 179 -3.69 4.72 -9.09
CA ASP A 179 -4.93 4.93 -8.34
C ASP A 179 -4.84 4.46 -6.88
N GLY A 180 -3.73 3.83 -6.48
CA GLY A 180 -3.48 3.30 -5.15
C GLY A 180 -4.10 1.92 -4.89
N ALA A 181 -4.79 1.33 -5.87
CA ALA A 181 -5.33 -0.02 -5.78
C ALA A 181 -4.31 -1.07 -6.27
N THR A 182 -4.46 -2.30 -5.79
CA THR A 182 -3.61 -3.44 -6.19
C THR A 182 -4.41 -4.40 -7.06
N TYR A 183 -3.85 -4.72 -8.22
CA TYR A 183 -4.47 -5.58 -9.23
C TYR A 183 -3.63 -6.81 -9.50
N ASP A 184 -4.27 -7.90 -9.93
CA ASP A 184 -3.58 -9.07 -10.47
C ASP A 184 -3.16 -8.73 -11.90
N VAL A 185 -1.85 -8.78 -12.18
CA VAL A 185 -1.28 -8.33 -13.48
C VAL A 185 -0.70 -9.49 -14.29
N ILE A 186 -0.41 -10.62 -13.66
CA ILE A 186 -0.03 -11.86 -14.34
C ILE A 186 -0.78 -13.02 -13.72
N TRP A 187 -1.56 -13.74 -14.52
CA TRP A 187 -2.28 -14.94 -14.10
C TRP A 187 -2.46 -15.91 -15.26
N VAL A 188 -2.88 -17.13 -14.93
CA VAL A 188 -3.12 -18.17 -15.92
C VAL A 188 -4.35 -19.00 -15.60
N TYR A 189 -5.09 -19.35 -16.65
CA TYR A 189 -6.06 -20.44 -16.64
C TYR A 189 -5.47 -21.63 -17.39
N GLU A 190 -5.51 -22.80 -16.76
CA GLU A 190 -5.24 -24.05 -17.46
C GLU A 190 -6.44 -24.49 -18.31
N LYS A 191 -6.20 -25.40 -19.25
CA LYS A 191 -7.24 -25.99 -20.10
C LYS A 191 -8.43 -26.47 -19.27
N ASP A 192 -9.63 -26.19 -19.78
CA ASP A 192 -10.93 -26.51 -19.18
C ASP A 192 -11.26 -25.79 -17.86
N ALA A 193 -10.38 -24.92 -17.33
CA ALA A 193 -10.66 -24.13 -16.14
C ALA A 193 -11.88 -23.24 -16.37
N VAL A 194 -12.76 -23.15 -15.37
CA VAL A 194 -13.97 -22.32 -15.43
C VAL A 194 -13.57 -20.84 -15.41
N LEU A 195 -14.02 -20.07 -16.39
CA LEU A 195 -13.70 -18.64 -16.48
C LEU A 195 -14.60 -17.81 -15.52
N PRO A 196 -14.16 -16.64 -15.02
CA PRO A 196 -14.97 -15.81 -14.12
C PRO A 196 -16.22 -15.23 -14.77
N ALA A 197 -16.20 -14.98 -16.08
CA ALA A 197 -17.33 -14.51 -16.87
C ALA A 197 -17.49 -15.33 -18.15
N ALA A 198 -18.70 -15.33 -18.72
CA ALA A 198 -18.94 -15.97 -20.01
C ALA A 198 -18.28 -15.17 -21.14
N PRO A 199 -17.58 -15.81 -22.09
CA PRO A 199 -17.06 -15.15 -23.28
C PRO A 199 -18.15 -14.44 -24.09
N ALA A 200 -17.78 -13.34 -24.75
CA ALA A 200 -18.71 -12.45 -25.44
C ALA A 200 -19.37 -13.05 -26.69
N ASP A 201 -18.75 -14.07 -27.29
CA ASP A 201 -19.26 -14.84 -28.43
C ASP A 201 -20.32 -15.87 -28.05
N GLY A 202 -20.50 -16.15 -26.75
CA GLY A 202 -21.42 -17.16 -26.22
C GLY A 202 -20.84 -18.57 -26.14
N SER A 203 -19.53 -18.73 -26.35
CA SER A 203 -18.82 -20.00 -26.15
C SER A 203 -18.89 -20.48 -24.69
N PRO A 204 -18.58 -21.75 -24.40
CA PRO A 204 -18.60 -22.27 -23.03
C PRO A 204 -17.73 -21.42 -22.11
N GLN A 205 -18.19 -21.18 -20.88
CA GLN A 205 -17.46 -20.45 -19.83
C GLN A 205 -16.27 -21.28 -19.27
N ARG A 206 -15.34 -21.64 -20.15
CA ARG A 206 -14.16 -22.45 -19.88
C ARG A 206 -13.03 -22.04 -20.81
N ALA A 207 -11.80 -22.10 -20.31
CA ALA A 207 -10.62 -21.92 -21.15
C ALA A 207 -10.49 -23.10 -22.14
N ALA A 208 -10.56 -22.85 -23.45
CA ALA A 208 -10.46 -23.90 -24.46
C ALA A 208 -9.08 -24.59 -24.47
N ASP A 209 -8.04 -23.85 -24.09
CA ASP A 209 -6.71 -24.36 -23.72
C ASP A 209 -6.06 -23.38 -22.72
N ILE A 210 -4.75 -23.48 -22.48
CA ILE A 210 -4.01 -22.55 -21.60
C ILE A 210 -4.22 -21.10 -22.05
N ARG A 211 -4.51 -20.21 -21.08
CA ARG A 211 -4.63 -18.76 -21.26
C ARG A 211 -3.75 -18.05 -20.26
N VAL A 212 -2.59 -17.56 -20.70
CA VAL A 212 -1.71 -16.73 -19.88
C VAL A 212 -2.05 -15.27 -20.13
N CYS A 213 -2.52 -14.59 -19.09
CA CYS A 213 -2.73 -13.15 -19.13
C CYS A 213 -1.46 -12.48 -18.61
N LEU A 214 -0.76 -11.78 -19.48
CA LEU A 214 0.53 -11.13 -19.23
C LEU A 214 0.30 -9.62 -19.34
N GLY A 215 -0.27 -9.00 -18.31
CA GLY A 215 -0.89 -7.67 -18.33
C GLY A 215 0.08 -6.48 -18.41
N PHE A 216 1.07 -6.55 -19.29
CA PHE A 216 1.93 -5.45 -19.66
C PHE A 216 1.33 -4.69 -20.85
N ASP A 217 1.01 -3.42 -20.66
CA ASP A 217 0.47 -2.56 -21.72
C ASP A 217 1.58 -2.17 -22.72
N GLU A 218 1.21 -1.88 -23.97
CA GLU A 218 2.11 -1.51 -25.06
C GLU A 218 2.94 -0.24 -24.78
N LEU A 219 2.45 0.64 -23.89
CA LEU A 219 3.20 1.80 -23.41
C LEU A 219 4.41 1.41 -22.56
N SER A 220 4.49 0.16 -22.09
CA SER A 220 5.57 -0.37 -21.26
C SER A 220 6.66 -1.13 -22.04
N TYR A 221 6.36 -1.68 -23.22
CA TYR A 221 7.28 -2.62 -23.92
C TYR A 221 8.69 -2.08 -24.14
N LEU A 222 8.80 -0.79 -24.48
CA LEU A 222 10.09 -0.15 -24.80
C LEU A 222 10.95 0.15 -23.57
N VAL A 223 10.42 -0.06 -22.37
CA VAL A 223 11.13 0.13 -21.10
C VAL A 223 11.20 -1.15 -20.26
N TRP A 224 10.82 -2.31 -20.81
CA TRP A 224 11.01 -3.60 -20.17
C TRP A 224 12.48 -3.86 -19.83
N ASN A 225 12.73 -4.40 -18.64
CA ASN A 225 14.05 -4.88 -18.24
C ASN A 225 14.16 -6.41 -18.40
N ASP A 226 15.30 -6.99 -17.98
CA ASP A 226 15.55 -8.43 -18.08
C ASP A 226 14.51 -9.30 -17.34
N ASN A 227 13.91 -8.80 -16.25
CA ASN A 227 12.88 -9.52 -15.51
C ASN A 227 11.56 -9.60 -16.31
N ALA A 228 11.15 -8.52 -16.98
CA ALA A 228 9.97 -8.54 -17.86
C ALA A 228 10.16 -9.52 -19.03
N TYR A 229 11.32 -9.51 -19.67
CA TYR A 229 11.64 -10.49 -20.72
C TYR A 229 11.73 -11.93 -20.19
N ALA A 230 12.19 -12.13 -18.95
CA ALA A 230 12.17 -13.44 -18.31
C ALA A 230 10.75 -13.95 -18.07
N LEU A 231 9.84 -13.09 -17.61
CA LEU A 231 8.42 -13.40 -17.44
C LEU A 231 7.76 -13.71 -18.79
N PHE A 232 8.05 -12.92 -19.84
CA PHE A 232 7.51 -13.17 -21.18
C PHE A 232 7.99 -14.50 -21.77
N ARG A 233 9.29 -14.79 -21.70
CA ARG A 233 9.83 -16.11 -22.07
C ARG A 233 9.15 -17.23 -21.30
N SER A 234 8.94 -17.03 -19.99
CA SER A 234 8.29 -18.04 -19.16
C SER A 234 6.83 -18.24 -19.52
N ALA A 235 6.10 -17.19 -19.92
CA ALA A 235 4.73 -17.26 -20.41
C ALA A 235 4.63 -18.11 -21.67
N ILE A 236 5.50 -17.86 -22.66
CA ILE A 236 5.54 -18.62 -23.92
C ILE A 236 5.90 -20.09 -23.66
N ASN A 237 6.93 -20.35 -22.85
CA ASN A 237 7.30 -21.72 -22.48
C ASN A 237 6.16 -22.45 -21.74
N PHE A 238 5.46 -21.76 -20.84
CA PHE A 238 4.33 -22.33 -20.13
C PHE A 238 3.18 -22.68 -21.07
N ALA A 239 2.86 -21.80 -22.03
CA ALA A 239 1.83 -22.02 -23.04
C ALA A 239 2.17 -23.17 -23.99
N LEU A 240 3.44 -23.31 -24.39
CA LEU A 240 3.94 -24.44 -25.19
C LEU A 240 3.95 -25.78 -24.44
N GLY A 241 3.57 -25.80 -23.15
CA GLY A 241 3.71 -26.99 -22.32
C GLY A 241 5.18 -27.39 -22.10
N VAL A 242 6.13 -26.50 -22.38
CA VAL A 242 7.55 -26.67 -22.07
C VAL A 242 7.70 -26.52 -20.55
N ARG A 243 7.40 -27.61 -19.85
CA ARG A 243 7.54 -27.77 -18.39
C ARG A 243 8.98 -28.12 -17.98
N THR A 244 9.96 -27.93 -18.86
CA THR A 244 11.36 -28.31 -18.63
C THR A 244 12.11 -27.19 -17.91
N GLN A 245 12.11 -27.22 -16.58
CA GLN A 245 13.10 -26.52 -15.77
C GLN A 245 14.10 -27.56 -15.24
N PRO A 246 15.16 -27.89 -16.00
CA PRO A 246 16.12 -28.89 -15.58
C PRO A 246 17.05 -28.38 -14.47
N GLU A 247 17.19 -27.06 -14.28
CA GLU A 247 17.89 -26.42 -13.18
C GLU A 247 17.03 -26.28 -11.92
N ALA A 248 17.68 -26.05 -10.78
CA ALA A 248 17.02 -25.71 -9.52
C ALA A 248 16.31 -24.35 -9.61
N TYR A 249 15.22 -24.20 -8.86
CA TYR A 249 14.41 -22.97 -8.85
C TYR A 249 13.78 -22.70 -7.48
N GLY A 250 13.03 -21.59 -7.35
CA GLY A 250 12.31 -21.25 -6.12
C GLY A 250 13.20 -21.12 -4.88
N PRO A 251 14.29 -20.32 -4.91
CA PRO A 251 15.20 -20.21 -3.79
C PRO A 251 14.55 -19.60 -2.54
N SER A 252 14.92 -20.13 -1.37
CA SER A 252 14.72 -19.51 -0.07
C SER A 252 16.06 -19.53 0.68
N PRO A 253 16.57 -18.40 1.18
CA PRO A 253 16.07 -17.03 1.01
C PRO A 253 15.88 -16.65 -0.46
N SER A 254 14.84 -15.84 -0.73
CA SER A 254 14.54 -15.35 -2.07
C SER A 254 15.71 -14.55 -2.66
N ILE A 255 15.76 -14.47 -4.00
CA ILE A 255 16.82 -13.76 -4.72
C ILE A 255 16.91 -12.31 -4.24
N GLY A 256 18.10 -11.88 -3.84
CA GLY A 256 18.37 -10.52 -3.37
C GLY A 256 17.82 -10.21 -1.99
N LYS A 257 17.22 -11.17 -1.27
CA LYS A 257 16.58 -10.91 0.04
C LYS A 257 17.57 -10.30 1.01
N THR A 258 17.18 -9.20 1.64
CA THR A 258 17.95 -8.56 2.72
C THR A 258 17.41 -8.97 4.09
N GLU A 259 18.16 -8.62 5.14
CA GLU A 259 17.78 -8.89 6.54
C GLU A 259 17.55 -10.38 6.86
N VAL A 260 18.24 -11.26 6.14
CA VAL A 260 18.16 -12.71 6.38
C VAL A 260 18.80 -13.06 7.72
N ALA A 261 18.14 -13.93 8.50
CA ALA A 261 18.66 -14.42 9.76
C ALA A 261 20.03 -15.10 9.57
N ARG A 262 20.93 -14.89 10.53
CA ARG A 262 22.28 -15.50 10.50
C ARG A 262 22.27 -17.03 10.52
N SER A 263 21.18 -17.62 11.02
CA SER A 263 20.96 -19.07 11.07
C SER A 263 20.10 -19.58 9.91
N ALA A 264 20.02 -18.84 8.80
CA ALA A 264 19.15 -19.21 7.69
C ALA A 264 19.59 -20.54 7.04
N THR A 265 18.63 -21.44 6.90
CA THR A 265 18.73 -22.64 6.07
C THR A 265 18.32 -22.30 4.64
N LEU A 266 19.13 -22.71 3.68
CA LEU A 266 18.82 -22.54 2.26
C LEU A 266 17.89 -23.68 1.81
N SER A 267 16.93 -23.38 0.93
CA SER A 267 16.08 -24.38 0.31
C SER A 267 15.71 -23.99 -1.12
N TRP A 268 15.46 -24.99 -1.96
CA TRP A 268 15.08 -24.80 -3.36
C TRP A 268 14.06 -25.85 -3.79
N MET A 269 13.51 -25.66 -4.98
CA MET A 269 12.81 -26.69 -5.74
C MET A 269 13.77 -27.37 -6.70
N ARG A 270 13.67 -28.70 -6.75
CA ARG A 270 14.49 -29.54 -7.61
C ARG A 270 14.14 -29.34 -9.09
N GLY A 271 15.17 -29.34 -9.92
CA GLY A 271 15.02 -29.47 -11.37
C GLY A 271 14.31 -30.77 -11.77
N LEU A 272 13.68 -30.76 -12.94
CA LEU A 272 12.81 -31.84 -13.43
C LEU A 272 13.48 -33.22 -13.40
N TYR A 273 14.73 -33.28 -13.86
CA TYR A 273 15.48 -34.53 -14.04
C TYR A 273 16.40 -34.89 -12.85
N ALA A 274 16.43 -34.03 -11.83
CA ALA A 274 17.34 -34.16 -10.71
C ALA A 274 17.14 -35.46 -9.92
N ASP A 275 18.24 -36.17 -9.69
CA ASP A 275 18.36 -37.22 -8.68
C ASP A 275 19.13 -36.72 -7.46
N THR A 276 20.12 -35.84 -7.66
CA THR A 276 20.90 -35.20 -6.60
C THR A 276 21.26 -33.76 -6.92
N HIS A 277 21.75 -33.03 -5.92
CA HIS A 277 22.06 -31.60 -5.98
C HIS A 277 23.52 -31.35 -5.54
N ASP A 278 24.26 -30.58 -6.33
CA ASP A 278 25.55 -30.02 -5.92
C ASP A 278 25.34 -28.57 -5.46
N VAL A 279 25.70 -28.28 -4.21
CA VAL A 279 25.43 -26.99 -3.55
C VAL A 279 26.71 -26.18 -3.48
N TYR A 280 26.68 -24.98 -4.03
CA TYR A 280 27.76 -24.00 -3.98
C TYR A 280 27.34 -22.80 -3.15
N PHE A 281 28.20 -22.34 -2.25
CA PHE A 281 27.91 -21.23 -1.33
C PHE A 281 29.19 -20.46 -1.00
N GLY A 282 29.16 -19.14 -1.08
CA GLY A 282 30.31 -18.28 -0.83
C GLY A 282 29.96 -16.79 -0.78
N THR A 283 30.96 -15.94 -0.60
CA THR A 283 30.80 -14.47 -0.55
C THR A 283 31.24 -13.77 -1.83
N ASP A 284 31.82 -14.51 -2.79
CA ASP A 284 32.22 -13.98 -4.09
C ASP A 284 31.33 -14.58 -5.20
N PHE A 285 30.73 -13.72 -6.01
CA PHE A 285 29.84 -14.12 -7.08
C PHE A 285 30.55 -14.95 -8.15
N ASN A 286 31.78 -14.57 -8.54
CA ASN A 286 32.49 -15.23 -9.62
C ASN A 286 32.97 -16.62 -9.19
N ASP A 287 33.42 -16.77 -7.95
CA ASP A 287 33.77 -18.09 -7.41
C ASP A 287 32.56 -19.02 -7.43
N VAL A 288 31.40 -18.57 -6.95
CA VAL A 288 30.15 -19.36 -6.96
C VAL A 288 29.66 -19.62 -8.38
N ASN A 289 29.79 -18.66 -9.31
CA ASN A 289 29.35 -18.83 -10.70
C ASN A 289 30.28 -19.76 -11.49
N GLU A 290 31.58 -19.72 -11.27
CA GLU A 290 32.55 -20.43 -12.11
C GLU A 290 32.96 -21.79 -11.52
N ALA A 291 32.67 -22.06 -10.24
CA ALA A 291 32.99 -23.35 -9.62
C ALA A 291 32.31 -24.53 -10.33
N THR A 292 32.98 -25.68 -10.30
CA THR A 292 32.50 -26.99 -10.76
C THR A 292 32.94 -28.06 -9.76
N VAL A 293 32.45 -29.29 -9.88
CA VAL A 293 32.96 -30.42 -9.07
C VAL A 293 34.47 -30.63 -9.25
N ALA A 294 35.01 -30.39 -10.44
CA ALA A 294 36.44 -30.57 -10.74
C ALA A 294 37.31 -29.39 -10.29
N ASP A 295 36.74 -28.19 -10.26
CA ASP A 295 37.36 -26.96 -9.75
C ASP A 295 36.37 -26.27 -8.79
N PRO A 296 36.33 -26.67 -7.52
CA PRO A 296 35.30 -26.22 -6.59
C PRO A 296 35.50 -24.79 -6.08
N ARG A 297 36.65 -24.15 -6.36
CA ARG A 297 37.01 -22.79 -5.92
C ARG A 297 36.77 -22.48 -4.44
N GLY A 298 36.75 -23.52 -3.59
CA GLY A 298 36.45 -23.39 -2.16
C GLY A 298 34.98 -23.14 -1.81
N VAL A 299 34.06 -23.14 -2.79
CA VAL A 299 32.63 -22.82 -2.59
C VAL A 299 31.70 -24.02 -2.77
N LEU A 300 32.17 -25.18 -3.25
CA LEU A 300 31.37 -26.42 -3.23
C LEU A 300 31.23 -26.92 -1.78
N VAL A 301 30.04 -26.76 -1.20
CA VAL A 301 29.76 -27.06 0.22
C VAL A 301 29.04 -28.38 0.44
N SER A 302 28.37 -28.92 -0.58
CA SER A 302 27.72 -30.23 -0.53
C SER A 302 27.66 -30.81 -1.94
N GLN A 303 27.95 -32.10 -2.09
CA GLN A 303 27.93 -32.78 -3.39
C GLN A 303 27.00 -33.99 -3.35
N ASN A 304 26.27 -34.22 -4.44
CA ASN A 304 25.30 -35.30 -4.62
C ASN A 304 24.26 -35.38 -3.48
N GLN A 305 23.84 -34.21 -2.99
CA GLN A 305 22.88 -34.11 -1.91
C GLN A 305 21.49 -34.57 -2.37
N LYS A 306 20.78 -35.35 -1.55
CA LYS A 306 19.40 -35.80 -1.85
C LYS A 306 18.33 -34.81 -1.38
N ALA A 307 18.60 -34.06 -0.32
CA ALA A 307 17.67 -33.07 0.21
C ALA A 307 17.74 -31.78 -0.61
N THR A 308 16.61 -31.09 -0.76
CA THR A 308 16.52 -29.76 -1.38
C THR A 308 16.70 -28.62 -0.35
N THR A 309 17.44 -28.90 0.72
CA THR A 309 17.74 -27.96 1.80
C THR A 309 19.20 -28.08 2.22
N TRP A 310 19.83 -26.96 2.55
CA TRP A 310 21.20 -26.95 3.04
C TRP A 310 21.35 -25.93 4.18
N ASP A 311 21.84 -26.40 5.32
CA ASP A 311 22.15 -25.57 6.48
C ASP A 311 23.67 -25.32 6.52
N PRO A 312 24.13 -24.04 6.52
CA PRO A 312 25.54 -23.72 6.72
C PRO A 312 26.15 -24.31 7.99
N GLY A 313 25.33 -24.64 9.00
CA GLY A 313 25.79 -25.21 10.28
C GLY A 313 26.56 -24.22 11.16
N VAL A 314 26.68 -22.97 10.72
CA VAL A 314 27.34 -21.86 11.39
C VAL A 314 26.51 -20.59 11.23
N LEU A 315 26.66 -19.64 12.16
CA LEU A 315 26.05 -18.34 12.01
C LEU A 315 26.78 -17.53 10.95
N LEU A 316 26.05 -17.10 9.92
CA LEU A 316 26.55 -16.24 8.86
C LEU A 316 26.97 -14.87 9.41
N ASP A 317 27.86 -14.19 8.70
CA ASP A 317 28.40 -12.90 9.11
C ASP A 317 27.41 -11.76 8.86
N TYR A 318 27.31 -10.85 9.82
CA TYR A 318 26.41 -9.69 9.75
C TYR A 318 26.72 -8.81 8.54
N GLY A 319 25.67 -8.38 7.83
CA GLY A 319 25.78 -7.44 6.71
C GLY A 319 26.51 -8.00 5.48
N VAL A 320 26.89 -9.27 5.49
CA VAL A 320 27.55 -9.91 4.34
C VAL A 320 26.49 -10.42 3.36
N THR A 321 26.73 -10.16 2.08
CA THR A 321 25.99 -10.79 0.98
C THR A 321 26.62 -12.13 0.64
N TYR A 322 25.83 -13.18 0.68
CA TYR A 322 26.23 -14.52 0.25
C TYR A 322 25.60 -14.83 -1.10
N TYR A 323 26.39 -15.52 -1.94
CA TYR A 323 26.00 -16.05 -3.23
C TYR A 323 25.93 -17.57 -3.14
N TRP A 324 24.95 -18.16 -3.81
CA TRP A 324 24.77 -19.60 -3.81
C TRP A 324 24.14 -20.10 -5.10
N ARG A 325 24.44 -21.35 -5.45
CA ARG A 325 24.01 -21.98 -6.71
C ARG A 325 23.77 -23.45 -6.44
N ILE A 326 22.78 -24.02 -7.13
CA ILE A 326 22.49 -25.45 -7.10
C ILE A 326 22.64 -26.00 -8.51
N ASP A 327 23.54 -26.97 -8.68
CA ASP A 327 23.58 -27.74 -9.92
C ASP A 327 22.78 -29.03 -9.76
N GLU A 328 21.90 -29.30 -10.70
CA GLU A 328 21.01 -30.46 -10.70
C GLU A 328 21.68 -31.63 -11.44
N VAL A 329 21.80 -32.78 -10.78
CA VAL A 329 22.47 -33.96 -11.30
C VAL A 329 21.45 -35.06 -11.57
N ASN A 330 21.37 -35.52 -12.81
CA ASN A 330 20.43 -36.57 -13.22
C ASN A 330 20.77 -37.94 -12.62
N ALA A 331 19.76 -38.82 -12.56
CA ALA A 331 19.98 -40.22 -12.23
C ALA A 331 20.87 -40.92 -13.28
N PRO A 332 21.67 -41.94 -12.87
CA PRO A 332 22.36 -42.80 -13.82
C PRO A 332 21.40 -43.50 -14.80
N PRO A 333 21.83 -43.78 -16.05
CA PRO A 333 23.19 -43.64 -16.58
C PRO A 333 23.50 -42.25 -17.17
N ASP A 334 22.50 -41.39 -17.37
CA ASP A 334 22.67 -40.08 -18.01
C ASP A 334 23.62 -39.18 -17.22
N SER A 335 23.39 -39.04 -15.91
CA SER A 335 24.24 -38.25 -14.98
C SER A 335 24.57 -36.83 -15.46
N THR A 336 23.79 -36.30 -16.40
CA THR A 336 23.91 -34.93 -16.91
C THR A 336 23.75 -33.95 -15.75
N VAL A 337 24.61 -32.93 -15.74
CA VAL A 337 24.60 -31.86 -14.74
C VAL A 337 24.04 -30.60 -15.38
N PHE A 338 22.96 -30.08 -14.83
CA PHE A 338 22.39 -28.79 -15.20
C PHE A 338 22.84 -27.74 -14.21
N LYS A 339 23.70 -26.83 -14.68
CA LYS A 339 24.22 -25.74 -13.86
C LYS A 339 23.09 -24.75 -13.55
N GLY A 340 22.87 -24.47 -12.26
CA GLY A 340 21.84 -23.52 -11.83
C GLY A 340 22.25 -22.05 -11.97
N SER A 341 21.27 -21.17 -11.80
CA SER A 341 21.50 -19.73 -11.64
C SER A 341 22.13 -19.42 -10.28
N VAL A 342 22.96 -18.37 -10.22
CA VAL A 342 23.50 -17.87 -8.95
C VAL A 342 22.46 -16.97 -8.29
N TRP A 343 22.06 -17.33 -7.08
CA TRP A 343 21.20 -16.56 -6.19
C TRP A 343 22.02 -15.83 -5.13
N SER A 344 21.44 -14.81 -4.52
CA SER A 344 22.10 -14.08 -3.44
C SER A 344 21.12 -13.66 -2.35
N PHE A 345 21.64 -13.42 -1.15
CA PHE A 345 20.92 -12.76 -0.07
C PHE A 345 21.89 -12.02 0.84
N THR A 346 21.40 -11.04 1.59
CA THR A 346 22.20 -10.26 2.55
C THR A 346 21.72 -10.53 3.97
N VAL A 347 22.66 -10.92 4.82
CA VAL A 347 22.41 -11.18 6.24
C VAL A 347 22.14 -9.87 6.96
N LEU A 348 21.19 -9.89 7.90
CA LEU A 348 20.91 -8.75 8.78
C LEU A 348 22.20 -8.17 9.40
N ASN A 349 22.23 -6.84 9.64
CA ASN A 349 23.36 -6.15 10.29
C ASN A 349 22.96 -5.52 11.64
N PHE A 350 21.95 -6.09 12.30
CA PHE A 350 21.40 -5.60 13.56
C PHE A 350 20.98 -6.73 14.48
N LEU A 351 20.76 -6.42 15.75
CA LEU A 351 20.05 -7.28 16.70
C LEU A 351 18.60 -6.80 16.81
N VAL A 352 17.64 -7.71 16.90
CA VAL A 352 16.24 -7.36 17.15
C VAL A 352 16.05 -7.22 18.66
N VAL A 353 15.53 -6.06 19.09
CA VAL A 353 15.04 -5.86 20.46
C VAL A 353 13.58 -6.28 20.52
N ASP A 354 12.77 -5.73 19.62
CA ASP A 354 11.36 -6.06 19.42
C ASP A 354 10.99 -5.73 17.98
N ASN A 355 10.36 -6.66 17.27
CA ASN A 355 9.86 -6.47 15.91
C ASN A 355 8.33 -6.55 15.83
N PHE A 356 7.64 -6.64 16.98
CA PHE A 356 6.19 -6.69 17.10
C PHE A 356 5.47 -7.88 16.45
N GLU A 357 6.16 -8.68 15.65
CA GLU A 357 5.57 -9.78 14.87
C GLU A 357 5.09 -10.98 15.70
N SER A 358 5.51 -11.10 16.97
CA SER A 358 5.12 -12.21 17.83
C SER A 358 3.85 -11.99 18.64
N TYR A 359 3.31 -10.76 18.64
CA TYR A 359 2.14 -10.44 19.45
C TYR A 359 0.86 -11.05 18.88
N THR A 360 -0.05 -11.46 19.78
CA THR A 360 -1.37 -12.02 19.48
C THR A 360 -2.43 -11.38 20.37
N ASP A 361 -3.70 -11.73 20.18
CA ASP A 361 -4.77 -11.30 21.09
C ASP A 361 -4.89 -12.15 22.36
N ASP A 362 -4.06 -13.19 22.47
CA ASP A 362 -4.12 -14.20 23.52
C ASP A 362 -2.96 -14.07 24.50
N GLU A 363 -3.24 -14.31 25.78
CA GLU A 363 -2.19 -14.42 26.80
C GLU A 363 -1.23 -15.59 26.50
N PRO A 364 0.07 -15.45 26.78
CA PRO A 364 0.73 -14.30 27.42
C PRO A 364 1.36 -13.31 26.41
N ASN A 365 0.92 -13.35 25.14
CA ASN A 365 1.59 -12.66 24.04
C ASN A 365 0.81 -11.43 23.56
N ARG A 366 0.02 -10.77 24.43
CA ARG A 366 -0.60 -9.49 24.07
C ARG A 366 0.44 -8.39 24.19
N VAL A 367 0.31 -7.33 23.41
CA VAL A 367 1.26 -6.21 23.43
C VAL A 367 1.45 -5.63 24.84
N PHE A 368 0.36 -5.50 25.61
CA PHE A 368 0.36 -5.00 26.98
C PHE A 368 0.76 -6.04 28.04
N ASP A 369 0.98 -7.32 27.68
CA ASP A 369 1.63 -8.30 28.56
C ASP A 369 3.16 -8.07 28.61
N VAL A 370 3.71 -7.39 27.60
CA VAL A 370 5.15 -7.10 27.47
C VAL A 370 5.47 -5.62 27.69
N TRP A 371 4.64 -4.73 27.14
CA TRP A 371 4.77 -3.28 27.30
C TRP A 371 3.83 -2.78 28.39
N SER A 372 4.41 -2.34 29.51
CA SER A 372 3.69 -1.65 30.58
C SER A 372 3.52 -0.16 30.23
N ASP A 373 2.34 0.40 30.46
CA ASP A 373 2.00 1.77 30.05
C ASP A 373 1.37 2.59 31.20
N GLY A 374 0.52 3.56 30.87
CA GLY A 374 -0.19 4.40 31.83
C GLY A 374 -1.58 3.88 32.22
N TRP A 375 -2.01 2.71 31.75
CA TRP A 375 -3.37 2.23 31.93
C TRP A 375 -3.78 2.10 33.41
N GLU A 376 -2.91 1.55 34.26
CA GLU A 376 -3.18 1.46 35.71
C GLU A 376 -2.99 2.79 36.44
N ASN A 377 -2.33 3.79 35.83
CA ASN A 377 -2.05 5.08 36.44
C ASN A 377 -2.21 6.27 35.45
N PRO A 378 -3.44 6.50 34.93
CA PRO A 378 -3.69 7.45 33.85
C PRO A 378 -3.58 8.93 34.29
N THR A 379 -3.45 9.17 35.59
CA THR A 379 -3.33 10.51 36.19
C THR A 379 -1.93 11.11 36.06
N THR A 380 -0.90 10.27 35.94
CA THR A 380 0.49 10.72 35.83
C THR A 380 1.17 10.21 34.57
N ASN A 381 0.70 9.08 34.02
CA ASN A 381 1.15 8.55 32.74
C ASN A 381 -0.02 8.47 31.76
N GLY A 382 0.00 9.25 30.69
CA GLY A 382 -1.06 9.27 29.68
C GLY A 382 -0.87 8.26 28.55
N ALA A 383 0.14 7.39 28.61
CA ALA A 383 0.38 6.41 27.56
C ALA A 383 -0.63 5.25 27.61
N VAL A 384 -1.04 4.79 26.44
CA VAL A 384 -1.74 3.51 26.27
C VAL A 384 -1.10 2.78 25.08
N VAL A 385 -0.71 1.52 25.25
CA VAL A 385 -0.24 0.66 24.16
C VAL A 385 -1.32 -0.32 23.74
N GLY A 386 -1.43 -0.56 22.45
CA GLY A 386 -2.51 -1.38 21.91
C GLY A 386 -3.85 -0.64 21.85
N TYR A 387 -4.77 -1.17 21.05
CA TYR A 387 -6.15 -0.73 21.01
C TYR A 387 -6.89 -1.25 22.24
N ALA A 388 -7.21 -0.37 23.19
CA ALA A 388 -7.88 -0.79 24.44
C ALA A 388 -9.26 -1.45 24.22
N ASN A 389 -9.97 -1.08 23.15
CA ASN A 389 -11.31 -1.57 22.82
C ASN A 389 -11.42 -1.88 21.32
N PRO A 390 -10.81 -2.97 20.83
CA PRO A 390 -10.88 -3.32 19.42
C PRO A 390 -12.31 -3.73 19.03
N ASN A 391 -12.75 -3.33 17.84
CA ASN A 391 -14.01 -3.77 17.27
C ASN A 391 -13.86 -5.17 16.66
N TRP A 392 -14.07 -6.20 17.49
CA TRP A 392 -14.00 -7.60 17.07
C TRP A 392 -14.92 -7.95 15.89
N ALA A 393 -16.07 -7.28 15.76
CA ALA A 393 -16.98 -7.52 14.64
C ALA A 393 -16.42 -7.00 13.31
N ALA A 394 -15.47 -6.06 13.34
CA ALA A 394 -14.71 -5.57 12.20
C ALA A 394 -13.35 -6.27 12.06
N ASN A 395 -13.09 -7.36 12.82
CA ASN A 395 -11.82 -8.08 12.83
C ASN A 395 -10.63 -7.18 13.21
N GLU A 396 -10.84 -6.26 14.15
CA GLU A 396 -9.76 -5.50 14.78
C GLU A 396 -9.06 -6.33 15.87
N HIS A 397 -7.81 -5.99 16.16
CA HIS A 397 -6.93 -6.68 17.10
C HIS A 397 -6.40 -5.71 18.15
N TYR A 398 -5.81 -6.20 19.24
CA TYR A 398 -5.16 -5.33 20.22
C TYR A 398 -3.95 -4.59 19.62
N ILE A 399 -3.27 -5.21 18.67
CA ILE A 399 -2.14 -4.64 17.94
C ILE A 399 -2.58 -4.16 16.55
N GLU A 400 -1.86 -3.21 15.96
CA GLU A 400 -2.20 -2.66 14.65
C GLU A 400 -1.69 -3.59 13.54
N THR A 401 -2.58 -4.00 12.63
CA THR A 401 -2.29 -4.98 11.56
C THR A 401 -2.40 -4.43 10.14
N LEU A 402 -2.92 -3.20 9.98
CA LEU A 402 -3.07 -2.52 8.70
C LEU A 402 -1.99 -1.46 8.48
N ILE A 403 -1.47 -0.88 9.55
CA ILE A 403 -0.40 0.13 9.52
C ILE A 403 0.86 -0.47 10.13
N SER A 404 1.72 -1.05 9.29
CA SER A 404 3.07 -1.52 9.66
C SER A 404 4.13 -0.93 8.73
N ARG A 405 5.41 -0.96 9.16
CA ARG A 405 6.56 -0.58 8.33
C ARG A 405 7.12 -1.79 7.62
N SER A 406 7.27 -2.88 8.37
CA SER A 406 7.64 -4.18 7.84
C SER A 406 6.83 -5.26 8.56
N GLY A 407 6.86 -6.50 8.04
CA GLY A 407 6.07 -7.58 8.63
C GLY A 407 4.56 -7.29 8.59
N LYS A 408 3.83 -7.84 9.57
CA LYS A 408 2.36 -7.85 9.60
C LYS A 408 1.78 -6.82 10.55
N GLN A 409 2.56 -6.26 11.47
CA GLN A 409 1.99 -5.51 12.57
C GLN A 409 2.94 -4.47 13.18
N SER A 410 2.37 -3.48 13.85
CA SER A 410 3.11 -2.48 14.62
C SER A 410 2.41 -2.16 15.94
N MET A 411 3.12 -1.60 16.91
CA MET A 411 2.52 -1.19 18.18
C MET A 411 1.86 0.18 18.06
N PRO A 412 0.53 0.30 18.24
CA PRO A 412 -0.08 1.61 18.44
C PRO A 412 0.27 2.11 19.86
N PHE A 413 0.77 3.34 19.93
CA PHE A 413 1.15 4.06 21.15
C PHE A 413 0.36 5.36 21.21
N PHE A 414 -0.60 5.44 22.11
CA PHE A 414 -1.38 6.65 22.35
C PHE A 414 -0.70 7.50 23.40
N TYR A 415 -0.71 8.82 23.22
CA TYR A 415 -0.23 9.77 24.21
C TYR A 415 -1.25 10.85 24.52
N ASN A 416 -1.23 11.32 25.77
CA ASN A 416 -1.99 12.46 26.24
C ASN A 416 -1.19 13.09 27.37
N ASN A 417 -0.64 14.27 27.13
CA ASN A 417 0.28 14.96 28.03
C ASN A 417 -0.35 16.16 28.74
N ASP A 418 -1.69 16.25 28.83
CA ASP A 418 -2.33 17.31 29.60
C ASP A 418 -2.01 17.17 31.10
N LYS A 419 -1.01 17.92 31.57
CA LYS A 419 -0.47 17.89 32.95
C LYS A 419 0.00 16.50 33.37
N LYS A 420 0.58 15.77 32.43
CA LYS A 420 1.18 14.44 32.61
C LYS A 420 2.22 14.19 31.52
N TYR A 421 2.92 13.08 31.59
CA TYR A 421 3.78 12.57 30.52
C TYR A 421 3.20 11.26 29.98
N SER A 422 3.60 10.83 28.78
CA SER A 422 3.23 9.52 28.24
C SER A 422 4.48 8.67 28.06
N GLU A 423 4.53 7.51 28.70
CA GLU A 423 5.63 6.54 28.59
C GLU A 423 5.11 5.10 28.62
N ALA A 424 5.56 4.29 27.67
CA ALA A 424 5.41 2.83 27.74
C ALA A 424 6.80 2.21 27.84
N TYR A 425 6.95 1.16 28.63
CA TYR A 425 8.23 0.49 28.83
C TYR A 425 8.12 -1.03 28.77
N MET A 426 9.19 -1.66 28.32
CA MET A 426 9.39 -3.10 28.37
C MET A 426 10.59 -3.43 29.25
N ALA A 427 10.50 -4.53 30.00
CA ALA A 427 11.63 -5.09 30.73
C ALA A 427 12.53 -5.90 29.79
N LEU A 428 13.85 -5.76 29.93
CA LEU A 428 14.84 -6.50 29.14
C LEU A 428 15.58 -7.48 30.05
N SER A 429 15.83 -8.68 29.53
CA SER A 429 16.55 -9.72 30.28
C SER A 429 17.37 -10.64 29.37
N GLY A 430 18.31 -11.37 29.97
CA GLY A 430 19.14 -12.35 29.25
C GLY A 430 19.94 -11.70 28.12
N ALA A 431 19.81 -12.26 26.91
CA ALA A 431 20.54 -11.76 25.74
C ALA A 431 20.05 -10.37 25.27
N GLN A 432 18.82 -9.97 25.59
CA GLN A 432 18.26 -8.68 25.19
C GLN A 432 18.79 -7.51 26.04
N SER A 433 19.33 -7.78 27.24
CA SER A 433 19.86 -6.73 28.12
C SER A 433 21.33 -6.36 27.85
N ASP A 434 22.06 -7.17 27.08
CA ASP A 434 23.46 -6.89 26.73
C ASP A 434 23.54 -6.17 25.36
N TRP A 435 23.63 -4.85 25.42
CA TRP A 435 23.78 -3.95 24.26
C TRP A 435 25.25 -3.57 24.03
N ALA A 436 26.20 -4.23 24.71
CA ALA A 436 27.63 -4.11 24.43
C ALA A 436 28.14 -5.23 23.51
N ARG A 437 27.32 -6.27 23.27
CA ARG A 437 27.67 -7.41 22.41
C ARG A 437 27.64 -7.07 20.92
N ASP A 438 28.31 -7.92 20.14
CA ASP A 438 28.33 -7.90 18.67
C ASP A 438 28.73 -6.56 18.02
N GLY A 439 29.30 -5.64 18.81
CA GLY A 439 29.76 -4.33 18.38
C GLY A 439 28.64 -3.39 17.97
N VAL A 440 27.42 -3.51 18.52
CA VAL A 440 26.33 -2.56 18.23
C VAL A 440 26.66 -1.16 18.76
N ALA A 441 26.24 -0.13 18.02
CA ALA A 441 26.54 1.27 18.32
C ALA A 441 25.32 2.19 18.29
N PHE A 442 24.23 1.76 17.67
CA PHE A 442 23.01 2.55 17.51
C PHE A 442 21.78 1.76 17.94
N LEU A 443 20.90 2.38 18.71
CA LEU A 443 19.51 1.97 18.81
C LEU A 443 18.76 2.58 17.62
N SER A 444 17.91 1.80 16.99
CA SER A 444 16.96 2.25 15.98
C SER A 444 15.55 1.90 16.45
N LEU A 445 14.62 2.82 16.25
CA LEU A 445 13.19 2.54 16.27
C LEU A 445 12.54 3.20 15.05
N TRP A 446 11.59 2.53 14.42
CA TRP A 446 10.75 3.13 13.39
C TRP A 446 9.48 3.66 14.03
N PHE A 447 9.09 4.86 13.62
CA PHE A 447 7.86 5.46 14.08
C PHE A 447 7.14 6.20 12.96
N ARG A 448 5.83 6.31 13.08
CA ARG A 448 4.99 7.26 12.34
C ARG A 448 3.86 7.72 13.25
N GLY A 449 3.39 8.94 13.03
CA GLY A 449 2.19 9.48 13.66
C GLY A 449 1.14 9.85 12.62
N PHE A 450 0.29 10.78 13.02
CA PHE A 450 -0.64 11.47 12.15
C PHE A 450 -0.18 12.91 11.92
N PRO A 451 -0.57 13.56 10.81
CA PRO A 451 -0.23 14.95 10.57
C PRO A 451 -0.68 15.86 11.71
N ALA A 452 0.01 17.00 11.84
CA ALA A 452 -0.40 18.04 12.76
C ALA A 452 -1.83 18.51 12.46
N TYR A 453 -2.50 18.94 13.53
CA TYR A 453 -3.80 19.58 13.47
C TYR A 453 -3.80 20.75 12.47
N VAL A 454 -4.65 20.70 11.45
CA VAL A 454 -4.73 21.71 10.38
C VAL A 454 -5.87 22.71 10.60
N GLY A 455 -6.89 22.31 11.37
CA GLY A 455 -8.02 23.16 11.68
C GLY A 455 -7.67 24.31 12.61
N GLY A 456 -8.55 25.30 12.70
CA GLY A 456 -8.38 26.36 13.67
C GLY A 456 -9.56 27.32 13.76
N PHE A 457 -9.68 27.94 14.92
CA PHE A 457 -10.73 28.90 15.22
C PHE A 457 -10.17 30.19 15.85
N VAL A 458 -10.43 31.33 15.19
CA VAL A 458 -9.97 32.64 15.65
C VAL A 458 -11.15 33.60 15.79
N GLN A 459 -11.32 34.13 17.00
CA GLN A 459 -12.25 35.24 17.26
C GLN A 459 -11.51 36.57 17.07
N LYS A 460 -11.90 37.35 16.06
CA LYS A 460 -11.29 38.65 15.76
C LYS A 460 -11.91 39.78 16.57
N ALA A 461 -11.09 40.78 16.86
CA ALA A 461 -11.58 42.07 17.35
C ALA A 461 -12.58 42.66 16.34
N GLY A 462 -13.78 43.01 16.80
CA GLY A 462 -14.88 43.49 15.92
C GLY A 462 -15.96 42.46 15.62
N GLY A 463 -15.87 41.23 16.14
CA GLY A 463 -16.97 40.24 16.11
C GLY A 463 -17.02 39.35 14.86
N ALA A 464 -15.93 39.32 14.08
CA ALA A 464 -15.72 38.33 13.02
C ALA A 464 -15.06 37.07 13.59
N TYR A 465 -15.34 35.92 12.97
CA TYR A 465 -14.81 34.62 13.31
C TYR A 465 -14.17 34.01 12.07
N GLU A 466 -12.96 33.51 12.19
CA GLU A 466 -12.31 32.72 11.15
C GLU A 466 -12.25 31.27 11.59
N VAL A 467 -12.67 30.39 10.68
CA VAL A 467 -12.66 28.95 10.89
C VAL A 467 -11.89 28.35 9.72
N THR A 468 -10.76 27.72 10.01
CA THR A 468 -9.95 27.00 9.04
C THR A 468 -10.24 25.51 9.18
N GLY A 469 -10.49 24.81 8.08
CA GLY A 469 -10.80 23.38 8.09
C GLY A 469 -10.37 22.66 6.82
N ALA A 470 -10.09 21.36 6.96
CA ALA A 470 -9.78 20.44 5.86
C ALA A 470 -10.70 19.20 5.96
N GLY A 471 -10.44 18.17 5.15
CA GLY A 471 -11.10 16.86 5.26
C GLY A 471 -11.80 16.40 3.99
N VAL A 472 -12.20 15.12 3.94
CA VAL A 472 -12.87 14.51 2.79
C VAL A 472 -14.21 15.19 2.48
N ASP A 473 -15.15 15.22 3.43
CA ASP A 473 -16.41 15.96 3.32
C ASP A 473 -17.25 15.90 4.61
N ILE A 474 -18.27 16.76 4.71
CA ILE A 474 -19.46 16.55 5.55
C ILE A 474 -20.49 15.77 4.71
N TRP A 475 -20.27 14.45 4.57
CA TRP A 475 -21.11 13.57 3.76
C TRP A 475 -20.98 12.08 4.15
N GLY A 476 -21.81 11.22 3.54
CA GLY A 476 -21.73 9.76 3.74
C GLY A 476 -21.96 9.35 5.19
N LYS A 477 -21.23 8.32 5.62
CA LYS A 477 -21.37 7.69 6.95
C LYS A 477 -20.50 8.32 8.03
N ALA A 478 -19.49 9.09 7.66
CA ALA A 478 -18.53 9.72 8.57
C ALA A 478 -18.11 11.09 8.01
N ASP A 479 -18.15 12.12 8.84
CA ASP A 479 -17.81 13.49 8.48
C ASP A 479 -16.33 13.80 8.76
N GLU A 480 -15.70 14.56 7.86
CA GLU A 480 -14.37 15.16 8.05
C GLU A 480 -14.40 16.67 7.82
N PHE A 481 -14.23 17.44 8.89
CA PHE A 481 -14.30 18.91 8.89
C PHE A 481 -13.76 19.51 10.20
N HIS A 482 -13.60 20.83 10.26
CA HIS A 482 -13.30 21.54 11.49
C HIS A 482 -14.56 22.18 12.08
N PHE A 483 -14.76 22.00 13.40
CA PHE A 483 -15.97 22.42 14.11
C PHE A 483 -15.64 23.31 15.29
N ALA A 484 -16.07 24.57 15.24
CA ALA A 484 -16.07 25.48 16.39
C ALA A 484 -17.48 25.50 16.99
N TYR A 485 -17.65 25.14 18.25
CA TYR A 485 -18.95 24.83 18.83
C TYR A 485 -19.15 25.27 20.28
N LYS A 486 -20.41 25.21 20.69
CA LYS A 486 -20.88 25.30 22.08
C LYS A 486 -21.77 24.10 22.40
N GLU A 487 -21.67 23.64 23.64
CA GLU A 487 -22.53 22.57 24.16
C GLU A 487 -23.89 23.14 24.60
N VAL A 488 -24.98 22.52 24.14
CA VAL A 488 -26.35 22.78 24.58
C VAL A 488 -26.79 21.64 25.46
N THR A 489 -27.04 21.92 26.74
CA THR A 489 -27.29 20.89 27.76
C THR A 489 -28.73 20.39 27.79
N SER A 490 -29.70 21.21 27.34
CA SER A 490 -31.11 20.84 27.29
C SER A 490 -31.94 21.78 26.39
N GLY A 491 -33.09 21.28 25.94
CA GLY A 491 -34.10 22.09 25.26
C GLY A 491 -33.84 22.38 23.77
N ALA A 492 -34.45 23.46 23.30
CA ALA A 492 -34.32 23.97 21.94
C ALA A 492 -33.07 24.87 21.80
N CYS A 493 -32.50 24.93 20.60
CA CYS A 493 -31.37 25.80 20.30
C CYS A 493 -31.47 26.42 18.90
N VAL A 494 -30.81 27.57 18.75
CA VAL A 494 -30.76 28.32 17.49
C VAL A 494 -29.35 28.85 17.29
N ILE A 495 -28.88 28.80 16.05
CA ILE A 495 -27.70 29.54 15.59
C ILE A 495 -28.06 30.38 14.38
N ILE A 496 -27.61 31.64 14.40
CA ILE A 496 -27.72 32.62 13.30
C ILE A 496 -26.33 33.11 12.98
N VAL A 497 -25.95 33.11 11.70
CA VAL A 497 -24.65 33.63 11.24
C VAL A 497 -24.81 34.37 9.92
N LYS A 498 -23.88 35.27 9.63
CA LYS A 498 -23.59 35.69 8.27
C LYS A 498 -22.26 35.07 7.86
N VAL A 499 -22.27 34.23 6.83
CA VAL A 499 -21.04 33.72 6.21
C VAL A 499 -20.58 34.82 5.27
N GLU A 500 -19.43 35.44 5.55
CA GLU A 500 -18.88 36.54 4.75
C GLU A 500 -18.14 36.03 3.51
N SER A 501 -17.31 34.99 3.69
CA SER A 501 -16.53 34.38 2.61
C SER A 501 -16.15 32.93 2.93
N LEU A 502 -15.79 32.19 1.88
CA LEU A 502 -15.20 30.85 1.95
C LEU A 502 -14.13 30.76 0.85
N GLU A 503 -12.94 30.29 1.20
CA GLU A 503 -11.90 29.95 0.23
C GLU A 503 -12.30 28.73 -0.60
N ALA A 504 -12.23 28.88 -1.92
CA ALA A 504 -12.72 27.90 -2.89
C ALA A 504 -11.64 26.87 -3.28
N ILE A 505 -11.22 26.02 -2.34
CA ILE A 505 -10.24 24.96 -2.60
C ILE A 505 -10.82 23.87 -3.51
N HIS A 506 -12.08 23.51 -3.30
CA HIS A 506 -12.82 22.56 -4.12
C HIS A 506 -14.25 23.08 -4.34
N LYS A 507 -14.92 22.66 -5.43
CA LYS A 507 -16.32 23.04 -5.71
C LYS A 507 -17.30 22.60 -4.61
N ASP A 508 -16.90 21.61 -3.80
CA ASP A 508 -17.67 21.09 -2.68
C ASP A 508 -17.08 21.49 -1.32
N SER A 509 -16.16 22.46 -1.25
CA SER A 509 -15.80 23.11 0.02
C SER A 509 -17.05 23.70 0.68
N LYS A 510 -17.14 23.66 2.01
CA LYS A 510 -18.33 24.07 2.76
C LYS A 510 -17.96 24.99 3.91
N ALA A 511 -18.76 26.03 4.11
CA ALA A 511 -18.79 26.84 5.32
C ALA A 511 -20.22 27.10 5.76
N GLY A 512 -20.52 26.89 7.04
CA GLY A 512 -21.87 27.11 7.54
C GLY A 512 -22.05 26.77 9.01
N VAL A 513 -23.27 26.36 9.34
CA VAL A 513 -23.68 26.04 10.72
C VAL A 513 -24.13 24.59 10.84
N MET A 514 -23.86 23.99 11.98
CA MET A 514 -24.23 22.60 12.28
C MET A 514 -24.77 22.46 13.70
N ILE A 515 -25.72 21.54 13.86
CA ILE A 515 -26.13 20.96 15.16
C ILE A 515 -25.88 19.46 15.09
N ARG A 516 -25.17 18.89 16.07
CA ARG A 516 -24.77 17.47 16.10
C ARG A 516 -24.86 16.87 17.50
N ASP A 517 -25.14 15.58 17.55
CA ASP A 517 -25.39 14.81 18.78
C ASP A 517 -24.12 14.54 19.59
N SER A 518 -23.09 13.97 18.94
CA SER A 518 -21.77 13.72 19.53
C SER A 518 -20.66 14.40 18.74
N LEU A 519 -19.40 14.23 19.14
CA LEU A 519 -18.22 14.69 18.40
C LEU A 519 -17.60 13.59 17.51
N ASP A 520 -18.28 12.45 17.36
CA ASP A 520 -17.82 11.33 16.53
C ASP A 520 -18.10 11.59 15.04
N ALA A 521 -17.25 11.09 14.14
CA ALA A 521 -17.40 11.31 12.70
C ALA A 521 -18.80 10.89 12.16
N GLY A 522 -19.37 9.80 12.69
CA GLY A 522 -20.67 9.29 12.29
C GLY A 522 -21.88 9.88 13.02
N SER A 523 -21.75 10.97 13.78
CA SER A 523 -22.82 11.53 14.61
C SER A 523 -24.09 11.85 13.82
N VAL A 524 -25.26 11.67 14.46
CA VAL A 524 -26.52 12.32 14.02
C VAL A 524 -26.27 13.82 13.97
N ASN A 525 -26.58 14.47 12.85
CA ASN A 525 -26.30 15.88 12.62
C ASN A 525 -27.30 16.52 11.65
N ALA A 526 -27.34 17.85 11.67
CA ALA A 526 -27.90 18.66 10.60
C ALA A 526 -27.00 19.85 10.33
N ALA A 527 -26.67 20.06 9.06
CA ALA A 527 -25.77 21.11 8.60
C ALA A 527 -26.44 21.96 7.52
N LEU A 528 -26.32 23.28 7.65
CA LEU A 528 -26.72 24.26 6.65
C LEU A 528 -25.47 25.00 6.19
N THR A 529 -25.03 24.76 4.96
CA THR A 529 -23.72 25.17 4.46
C THR A 529 -23.82 25.90 3.13
N LEU A 530 -22.89 26.82 2.88
CA LEU A 530 -22.65 27.42 1.58
C LEU A 530 -21.45 26.75 0.92
N THR A 531 -21.50 26.64 -0.40
CA THR A 531 -20.42 26.14 -1.25
C THR A 531 -19.93 27.25 -2.20
N PRO A 532 -18.68 27.19 -2.68
CA PRO A 532 -18.16 28.18 -3.64
C PRO A 532 -18.66 27.94 -5.08
N ASP A 533 -19.31 26.81 -5.34
CA ASP A 533 -19.86 26.44 -6.65
C ASP A 533 -21.15 27.23 -6.94
N PRO A 534 -21.17 28.08 -7.99
CA PRO A 534 -22.32 28.91 -8.33
C PRO A 534 -23.53 28.10 -8.80
N GLU A 535 -23.37 26.81 -9.13
CA GLU A 535 -24.49 25.93 -9.46
C GLU A 535 -25.13 25.30 -8.22
N LYS A 536 -24.48 25.38 -7.05
CA LYS A 536 -24.93 24.74 -5.80
C LYS A 536 -25.32 25.75 -4.73
N GLY A 537 -24.47 26.73 -4.42
CA GLY A 537 -24.71 27.69 -3.33
C GLY A 537 -25.04 27.01 -1.99
N LEU A 538 -26.26 27.22 -1.49
CA LEU A 538 -26.73 26.69 -0.21
C LEU A 538 -27.08 25.20 -0.29
N ARG A 539 -26.67 24.44 0.73
CA ARG A 539 -27.01 23.04 0.97
C ARG A 539 -27.56 22.83 2.38
N PHE A 540 -28.57 21.98 2.50
CA PHE A 540 -29.04 21.46 3.78
C PHE A 540 -28.85 19.94 3.80
N GLN A 541 -28.10 19.44 4.78
CA GLN A 541 -27.72 18.04 4.91
C GLN A 541 -28.10 17.53 6.29
N VAL A 542 -28.56 16.30 6.39
CA VAL A 542 -28.98 15.68 7.66
C VAL A 542 -28.53 14.23 7.68
N ARG A 543 -27.89 13.84 8.79
CA ARG A 543 -27.74 12.42 9.18
C ARG A 543 -28.70 12.15 10.34
N ALA A 544 -29.75 11.39 10.08
CA ALA A 544 -30.81 11.12 11.07
C ALA A 544 -30.50 9.94 12.02
N THR A 545 -29.59 9.05 11.61
CA THR A 545 -29.17 7.86 12.37
C THR A 545 -27.65 7.82 12.38
N ALA A 546 -27.04 7.58 13.55
CA ALA A 546 -25.58 7.52 13.67
C ALA A 546 -24.99 6.44 12.74
N GLY A 547 -23.91 6.79 12.03
CA GLY A 547 -23.22 5.92 11.06
C GLY A 547 -23.99 5.63 9.76
N ALA A 548 -25.20 6.16 9.59
CA ALA A 548 -25.95 6.05 8.33
C ALA A 548 -25.52 7.10 7.31
N ASP A 549 -25.91 6.90 6.06
CA ASP A 549 -25.63 7.86 5.00
C ASP A 549 -26.31 9.21 5.26
N THR A 550 -25.55 10.28 5.04
CA THR A 550 -26.07 11.65 5.03
C THR A 550 -27.02 11.83 3.85
N VAL A 551 -28.17 12.42 4.10
CA VAL A 551 -29.16 12.75 3.07
C VAL A 551 -29.26 14.26 2.89
N ARG A 552 -29.68 14.69 1.69
CA ARG A 552 -29.99 16.09 1.43
C ARG A 552 -31.39 16.45 1.94
N GLY A 553 -31.59 17.75 2.13
CA GLY A 553 -32.91 18.34 2.28
C GLY A 553 -33.84 18.00 1.11
N THR A 554 -35.14 18.16 1.34
CA THR A 554 -36.18 18.12 0.31
C THR A 554 -35.92 19.20 -0.75
N ALA A 555 -35.46 20.38 -0.30
CA ALA A 555 -34.84 21.36 -1.18
C ALA A 555 -33.35 20.97 -1.35
N ASP A 556 -32.99 20.50 -2.55
CA ASP A 556 -31.64 19.99 -2.83
C ASP A 556 -30.56 21.07 -2.63
N MET A 557 -30.80 22.26 -3.19
CA MET A 557 -29.87 23.40 -3.17
C MET A 557 -30.53 24.75 -3.47
N ASP A 558 -29.82 25.85 -3.23
CA ASP A 558 -30.12 27.15 -3.82
C ASP A 558 -28.86 27.88 -4.31
N PRO A 559 -28.65 27.97 -5.63
CA PRO A 559 -27.49 28.64 -6.21
C PRO A 559 -27.47 30.15 -5.99
N ASN A 560 -28.61 30.77 -5.65
CA ASN A 560 -28.68 32.23 -5.42
C ASN A 560 -28.24 32.63 -4.01
N ALA A 561 -28.04 31.67 -3.12
CA ALA A 561 -27.52 31.88 -1.78
C ALA A 561 -26.03 31.55 -1.77
N MET A 562 -25.20 32.58 -1.92
CA MET A 562 -23.73 32.53 -1.97
C MET A 562 -23.13 33.55 -0.99
N PRO A 563 -21.92 33.31 -0.44
CA PRO A 563 -21.27 34.31 0.42
C PRO A 563 -21.13 35.67 -0.28
N PRO A 564 -21.42 36.80 0.40
CA PRO A 564 -21.88 36.88 1.78
C PRO A 564 -23.38 36.57 1.93
N TYR A 565 -23.77 35.66 2.84
CA TYR A 565 -25.17 35.28 3.05
C TYR A 565 -25.51 34.91 4.50
N TRP A 566 -26.77 35.10 4.93
CA TRP A 566 -27.22 34.74 6.28
C TRP A 566 -27.85 33.36 6.34
N LEU A 567 -27.45 32.60 7.36
CA LEU A 567 -27.96 31.27 7.67
C LEU A 567 -28.55 31.26 9.08
N LYS A 568 -29.63 30.51 9.26
CA LYS A 568 -30.23 30.21 10.56
C LYS A 568 -30.62 28.75 10.63
N LEU A 569 -30.17 28.08 11.68
CA LEU A 569 -30.51 26.68 11.96
C LEU A 569 -31.13 26.60 13.35
N GLU A 570 -32.33 26.04 13.43
CA GLU A 570 -33.12 25.94 14.66
C GLU A 570 -33.46 24.49 14.94
N ARG A 571 -33.20 23.99 16.15
CA ARG A 571 -33.68 22.68 16.63
C ARG A 571 -34.68 22.91 17.75
N THR A 572 -35.89 22.37 17.59
CA THR A 572 -36.89 22.33 18.66
C THR A 572 -36.61 21.19 19.64
N SER A 573 -37.15 21.26 20.87
CA SER A 573 -37.03 20.17 21.85
C SER A 573 -37.59 18.82 21.37
N GLY A 574 -38.45 18.81 20.34
CA GLY A 574 -39.01 17.61 19.72
C GLY A 574 -38.20 17.05 18.54
N GLY A 575 -37.00 17.56 18.28
CA GLY A 575 -36.12 17.08 17.20
C GLY A 575 -36.44 17.60 15.80
N LEU A 576 -37.42 18.51 15.65
CA LEU A 576 -37.65 19.21 14.39
C LEU A 576 -36.56 20.26 14.17
N ILE A 577 -35.91 20.20 13.02
CA ILE A 577 -34.84 21.10 12.57
C ILE A 577 -35.38 21.97 11.43
N ARG A 578 -35.19 23.28 11.53
CA ARG A 578 -35.55 24.26 10.49
C ARG A 578 -34.31 24.96 9.98
N ALA A 579 -34.07 24.84 8.68
CA ALA A 579 -33.05 25.57 7.96
C ALA A 579 -33.68 26.80 7.30
N SER A 580 -33.24 27.99 7.68
CA SER A 580 -33.70 29.25 7.10
C SER A 580 -32.53 30.05 6.56
N ARG A 581 -32.79 30.88 5.55
CA ARG A 581 -31.80 31.74 4.92
C ARG A 581 -32.30 33.18 4.79
N SER A 582 -31.39 34.14 4.65
CA SER A 582 -31.74 35.55 4.44
C SER A 582 -30.65 36.28 3.66
N ALA A 583 -31.06 37.20 2.76
CA ALA A 583 -30.13 38.10 2.08
C ALA A 583 -29.77 39.33 2.93
N ASP A 584 -30.62 39.71 3.90
CA ASP A 584 -30.51 40.97 4.66
C ASP A 584 -30.32 40.78 6.18
N GLY A 585 -30.48 39.55 6.70
CA GLY A 585 -30.37 39.23 8.12
C GLY A 585 -31.63 39.51 8.95
N SER A 586 -32.68 40.03 8.32
CA SER A 586 -33.93 40.46 8.97
C SER A 586 -35.17 39.72 8.43
N THR A 587 -35.23 39.51 7.12
CA THR A 587 -36.30 38.80 6.42
C THR A 587 -35.86 37.36 6.20
N TRP A 588 -36.44 36.42 6.94
CA TRP A 588 -36.05 35.01 6.92
C TRP A 588 -37.00 34.18 6.05
N THR A 589 -36.44 33.44 5.10
CA THR A 589 -37.17 32.46 4.31
C THR A 589 -36.81 31.06 4.79
N LEU A 590 -37.81 30.23 5.08
CA LEU A 590 -37.60 28.82 5.36
C LEU A 590 -37.09 28.15 4.07
N PHE A 591 -35.91 27.54 4.14
CA PHE A 591 -35.35 26.78 3.03
C PHE A 591 -35.88 25.35 3.04
N ASP A 592 -35.78 24.67 4.20
CA ASP A 592 -36.30 23.32 4.38
C ASP A 592 -36.46 22.97 5.88
N LEU A 593 -37.10 21.85 6.17
CA LEU A 593 -37.19 21.26 7.49
C LEU A 593 -37.02 19.73 7.45
N LYS A 594 -36.43 19.18 8.50
CA LYS A 594 -36.26 17.73 8.70
C LYS A 594 -36.38 17.40 10.18
N THR A 595 -36.66 16.14 10.49
CA THR A 595 -36.63 15.64 11.86
C THR A 595 -35.37 14.79 12.06
N ALA A 596 -34.62 15.08 13.11
CA ALA A 596 -33.52 14.24 13.58
C ALA A 596 -33.57 14.17 15.11
N THR A 597 -33.69 12.96 15.64
CA THR A 597 -33.69 12.74 17.08
C THR A 597 -32.25 12.69 17.56
N MET A 598 -31.82 13.72 18.30
CA MET A 598 -30.50 13.81 18.92
C MET A 598 -30.64 13.69 20.43
N GLN A 599 -29.71 13.00 21.08
CA GLN A 599 -29.57 12.97 22.53
C GLN A 599 -29.00 14.31 23.03
N MET A 600 -29.18 14.60 24.32
CA MET A 600 -28.58 15.78 24.94
C MET A 600 -27.38 15.34 25.81
N PRO A 601 -26.31 16.14 25.91
CA PRO A 601 -26.14 17.43 25.26
C PRO A 601 -25.94 17.30 23.74
N VAL A 602 -26.30 18.35 22.99
CA VAL A 602 -25.91 18.50 21.57
C VAL A 602 -24.88 19.61 21.42
N TYR A 603 -24.14 19.60 20.33
CA TYR A 603 -23.17 20.64 19.99
C TYR A 603 -23.68 21.46 18.82
N ILE A 604 -23.65 22.79 18.96
CA ILE A 604 -24.10 23.76 17.96
C ILE A 604 -22.96 24.71 17.61
N GLY A 605 -22.71 24.94 16.32
CA GLY A 605 -21.50 25.66 15.94
C GLY A 605 -21.31 25.97 14.45
N LEU A 606 -20.12 26.49 14.16
CA LEU A 606 -19.60 26.80 12.83
C LEU A 606 -18.84 25.58 12.29
N ALA A 607 -19.09 25.21 11.03
CA ALA A 607 -18.49 24.04 10.39
C ALA A 607 -17.81 24.45 9.07
N VAL A 608 -16.55 24.02 8.87
CA VAL A 608 -15.78 24.26 7.64
C VAL A 608 -15.05 23.00 7.19
N THR A 609 -15.18 22.66 5.90
CA THR A 609 -14.37 21.62 5.23
C THR A 609 -13.93 22.10 3.85
N SER A 610 -12.71 21.74 3.47
CA SER A 610 -12.19 22.03 2.14
C SER A 610 -12.65 21.03 1.08
N HIS A 611 -13.14 19.85 1.49
CA HIS A 611 -13.37 18.70 0.60
C HIS A 611 -12.07 18.20 -0.07
N THR A 612 -10.93 18.40 0.59
CA THR A 612 -9.62 17.94 0.15
C THR A 612 -8.77 17.60 1.38
N VAL A 613 -8.37 16.34 1.49
CA VAL A 613 -7.59 15.84 2.64
C VAL A 613 -6.28 16.63 2.78
N GLY A 614 -6.02 17.14 3.98
CA GLY A 614 -4.77 17.85 4.31
C GLY A 614 -4.61 19.25 3.70
N VAL A 615 -5.54 19.73 2.87
CA VAL A 615 -5.49 21.07 2.27
C VAL A 615 -6.54 21.95 2.95
N PRO A 616 -6.16 22.90 3.81
CA PRO A 616 -7.12 23.72 4.54
C PRO A 616 -7.80 24.78 3.65
N CYS A 617 -9.03 25.13 3.99
CA CYS A 617 -9.71 26.32 3.52
C CYS A 617 -10.25 27.14 4.70
N THR A 618 -10.40 28.44 4.51
CA THR A 618 -10.91 29.35 5.57
C THR A 618 -12.29 29.88 5.23
N GLY A 619 -13.22 29.71 6.18
CA GLY A 619 -14.53 30.37 6.22
C GLY A 619 -14.51 31.55 7.18
N VAL A 620 -15.02 32.70 6.74
CA VAL A 620 -15.15 33.91 7.56
C VAL A 620 -16.62 34.13 7.91
N PHE A 621 -16.92 34.31 9.18
CA PHE A 621 -18.27 34.48 9.72
C PHE A 621 -18.37 35.79 10.50
N SER A 622 -19.55 36.40 10.51
CA SER A 622 -19.88 37.55 11.33
C SER A 622 -21.29 37.41 11.91
N ASN A 623 -21.62 38.28 12.87
CA ASN A 623 -22.96 38.34 13.47
C ASN A 623 -23.44 36.99 14.05
N VAL A 624 -22.51 36.20 14.58
CA VAL A 624 -22.79 34.88 15.14
C VAL A 624 -23.59 35.03 16.44
N THR A 625 -24.82 34.51 16.44
CA THR A 625 -25.70 34.45 17.61
C THR A 625 -26.06 33.00 17.86
N VAL A 626 -25.84 32.52 19.09
CA VAL A 626 -26.19 31.16 19.53
C VAL A 626 -27.08 31.25 20.76
N THR A 627 -28.22 30.56 20.75
CA THR A 627 -29.12 30.46 21.91
C THR A 627 -29.39 28.99 22.26
N GLY A 628 -29.52 28.72 23.56
CA GLY A 628 -29.74 27.39 24.13
C GLY A 628 -29.24 27.35 25.57
N ALA A 629 -29.65 26.34 26.34
CA ALA A 629 -29.12 26.16 27.70
C ALA A 629 -27.63 25.75 27.61
N GLY A 630 -26.72 26.50 28.26
CA GLY A 630 -25.28 26.22 28.29
C GLY A 630 -24.43 26.98 27.26
N THR A 631 -25.04 27.74 26.36
CA THR A 631 -24.33 28.48 25.30
C THR A 631 -23.67 29.77 25.78
N ASP A 632 -23.75 30.08 27.07
CA ASP A 632 -23.02 31.14 27.77
C ASP A 632 -21.54 30.77 28.00
N LYS A 633 -21.20 29.49 27.96
CA LYS A 633 -19.80 29.02 28.05
C LYS A 633 -18.96 29.48 26.85
N PRO A 634 -17.63 29.58 26.99
CA PRO A 634 -16.72 29.85 25.87
C PRO A 634 -16.88 28.85 24.72
N TRP A 635 -16.43 29.25 23.53
CA TRP A 635 -16.32 28.35 22.39
C TRP A 635 -15.22 27.31 22.62
N THR A 636 -15.43 26.12 22.08
CA THR A 636 -14.43 25.07 21.91
C THR A 636 -14.35 24.73 20.42
N ASP A 637 -13.22 24.26 19.92
CA ASP A 637 -13.09 23.78 18.56
C ASP A 637 -12.29 22.49 18.45
N GLN A 638 -12.63 21.67 17.46
CA GLN A 638 -11.85 20.48 17.11
C GLN A 638 -12.12 20.02 15.67
N ASP A 639 -11.22 19.17 15.17
CA ASP A 639 -11.41 18.47 13.91
C ASP A 639 -12.28 17.25 14.18
N ILE A 640 -13.22 16.99 13.28
CA ILE A 640 -14.08 15.82 13.32
C ILE A 640 -13.60 14.85 12.27
N GLY A 641 -13.49 13.56 12.63
CA GLY A 641 -13.21 12.46 11.71
C GLY A 641 -11.80 12.40 11.12
N MET A 642 -11.00 13.46 11.27
CA MET A 642 -9.60 13.48 10.84
C MET A 642 -8.69 12.92 11.93
N LYS A 643 -7.85 11.93 11.57
CA LYS A 643 -6.78 11.45 12.45
C LYS A 643 -5.62 12.46 12.43
N THR A 644 -5.38 13.12 13.55
CA THR A 644 -4.34 14.15 13.71
C THR A 644 -3.62 13.99 15.04
N ASN A 645 -2.40 14.51 15.12
CA ASN A 645 -1.61 14.56 16.34
C ASN A 645 -1.36 16.02 16.74
N ALA A 646 -1.47 16.32 18.04
CA ALA A 646 -0.90 17.56 18.56
C ALA A 646 0.61 17.38 18.74
N PRO A 647 1.44 18.35 18.33
CA PRO A 647 2.89 18.23 18.42
C PRO A 647 3.37 18.11 19.87
N ASP A 648 4.29 17.18 20.12
CA ASP A 648 4.98 17.01 21.40
C ASP A 648 6.31 16.25 21.16
N PRO A 649 7.43 16.59 21.83
CA PRO A 649 8.67 15.83 21.73
C PRO A 649 8.50 14.34 22.03
N MET A 650 9.12 13.51 21.20
CA MET A 650 9.32 12.09 21.48
C MET A 650 10.65 11.86 22.19
N TYR A 651 10.71 10.83 23.05
CA TYR A 651 11.93 10.40 23.70
C TYR A 651 12.01 8.89 23.85
N VAL A 652 13.24 8.40 24.04
CA VAL A 652 13.53 7.05 24.51
C VAL A 652 14.24 7.14 25.85
N ALA A 653 13.89 6.28 26.80
CA ALA A 653 14.59 6.16 28.06
C ALA A 653 15.09 4.73 28.33
N LEU A 654 16.32 4.61 28.84
CA LEU A 654 16.88 3.34 29.30
C LEU A 654 16.97 3.33 30.83
N ASN A 655 16.67 2.16 31.42
CA ASN A 655 16.73 1.92 32.87
C ASN A 655 15.94 2.96 33.69
N GLY A 656 14.90 3.54 33.09
CA GLY A 656 14.04 4.58 33.66
C GLY A 656 14.65 5.99 33.75
N ASN A 657 15.97 6.17 33.61
CA ASN A 657 16.63 7.43 33.98
C ASN A 657 17.47 8.08 32.86
N ALA A 658 18.04 7.31 31.94
CA ALA A 658 18.84 7.88 30.85
C ALA A 658 17.93 8.20 29.67
N VAL A 659 17.69 9.47 29.40
CA VAL A 659 16.66 9.94 28.47
C VAL A 659 17.31 10.62 27.28
N VAL A 660 16.89 10.25 26.07
CA VAL A 660 17.29 10.92 24.83
C VAL A 660 16.04 11.36 24.10
N TYR A 661 15.93 12.66 23.83
CA TYR A 661 14.86 13.22 23.03
C TYR A 661 15.18 13.14 21.54
N ASN A 662 14.14 13.01 20.71
CA ASN A 662 14.28 13.15 19.27
C ASN A 662 14.65 14.61 18.95
N ASP A 663 15.60 14.79 18.04
CA ASP A 663 16.09 16.11 17.66
C ASP A 663 15.06 16.88 16.81
N ASP A 664 14.09 16.18 16.19
CA ASP A 664 12.95 16.78 15.49
C ASP A 664 11.77 17.03 16.46
N PRO A 665 11.41 18.30 16.75
CA PRO A 665 10.26 18.61 17.60
C PRO A 665 8.90 18.21 17.00
N ASN A 666 8.86 17.92 15.70
CA ASN A 666 7.65 17.51 14.98
C ASN A 666 7.58 16.00 14.75
N ALA A 667 8.47 15.21 15.35
CA ALA A 667 8.51 13.75 15.20
C ALA A 667 7.12 13.12 15.41
N ALA A 668 6.40 13.52 16.45
CA ALA A 668 5.06 12.99 16.73
C ALA A 668 4.02 13.28 15.64
N THR A 669 4.28 14.24 14.74
CA THR A 669 3.35 14.64 13.67
C THR A 669 3.75 14.13 12.27
N THR A 670 4.76 13.26 12.18
CA THR A 670 5.25 12.77 10.90
C THR A 670 4.41 11.60 10.40
N SER A 671 3.73 11.75 9.25
CA SER A 671 2.87 10.71 8.69
C SER A 671 3.62 9.61 7.92
N ALA A 672 4.89 9.84 7.58
CA ALA A 672 5.77 8.86 6.96
C ALA A 672 6.51 8.04 8.02
N TRP A 673 6.74 6.76 7.73
CA TRP A 673 7.64 5.93 8.55
C TRP A 673 9.03 6.54 8.56
N THR A 674 9.51 6.85 9.76
CA THR A 674 10.79 7.51 9.99
C THR A 674 11.65 6.66 10.91
N GLU A 675 12.90 6.40 10.51
CA GLU A 675 13.88 5.74 11.35
C GLU A 675 14.48 6.76 12.32
N TRP A 676 14.40 6.49 13.61
CA TRP A 676 15.15 7.23 14.61
C TRP A 676 16.36 6.45 15.08
N ARG A 677 17.54 6.85 14.59
CA ARG A 677 18.84 6.27 15.00
C ARG A 677 19.46 7.06 16.15
N ILE A 678 19.62 6.41 17.29
CA ILE A 678 20.16 6.99 18.52
C ILE A 678 21.53 6.35 18.82
N PRO A 679 22.62 7.13 18.86
CA PRO A 679 23.92 6.62 19.31
C PRO A 679 23.81 6.11 20.75
N LEU A 680 24.18 4.86 21.01
CA LEU A 680 24.11 4.27 22.34
C LEU A 680 24.95 5.03 23.38
N GLN A 681 26.00 5.72 22.91
CA GLN A 681 26.83 6.59 23.73
C GLN A 681 26.01 7.70 24.42
N LYS A 682 24.93 8.21 23.82
CA LYS A 682 24.06 9.22 24.45
C LYS A 682 23.44 8.72 25.77
N PHE A 683 23.23 7.41 25.91
CA PHE A 683 22.75 6.80 27.17
C PHE A 683 23.91 6.48 28.12
N ALA A 684 25.04 6.01 27.59
CA ALA A 684 26.24 5.71 28.40
C ALA A 684 26.80 6.98 29.08
N ASP A 685 26.76 8.12 28.40
CA ASP A 685 27.14 9.43 28.94
C ASP A 685 26.25 9.87 30.12
N GLN A 686 25.05 9.30 30.23
CA GLN A 686 24.12 9.50 31.35
C GLN A 686 24.24 8.41 32.44
N GLY A 687 25.25 7.54 32.36
CA GLY A 687 25.54 6.52 33.36
C GLY A 687 24.93 5.14 33.11
N THR A 688 24.27 4.91 31.97
CA THR A 688 23.75 3.58 31.62
C THR A 688 24.88 2.62 31.28
N THR A 689 24.91 1.46 31.96
CA THR A 689 25.81 0.36 31.59
C THR A 689 25.21 -0.43 30.44
N LEU A 690 25.73 -0.25 29.21
CA LEU A 690 25.17 -0.89 28.00
C LEU A 690 25.24 -2.42 28.03
N ALA A 691 26.14 -3.02 28.81
CA ALA A 691 26.16 -4.48 29.01
C ALA A 691 25.01 -5.00 29.91
N ASN A 692 24.22 -4.09 30.52
CA ASN A 692 23.12 -4.43 31.42
C ASN A 692 22.01 -3.36 31.37
N VAL A 693 21.32 -3.30 30.25
CA VAL A 693 20.10 -2.50 30.06
C VAL A 693 18.91 -3.32 30.57
N SER A 694 18.29 -2.88 31.67
CA SER A 694 17.17 -3.58 32.32
C SER A 694 15.79 -3.22 31.76
N SER A 695 15.67 -2.05 31.13
CA SER A 695 14.41 -1.64 30.50
C SER A 695 14.65 -0.63 29.38
N LEU A 696 13.74 -0.67 28.41
CA LEU A 696 13.58 0.29 27.32
C LEU A 696 12.21 0.93 27.45
N ALA A 697 12.15 2.26 27.37
CA ALA A 697 10.90 3.00 27.34
C ALA A 697 10.83 3.93 26.13
N ILE A 698 9.63 4.08 25.59
CA ILE A 698 9.27 5.03 24.54
C ILE A 698 8.27 6.00 25.15
N GLY A 699 8.50 7.29 24.95
CA GLY A 699 7.61 8.30 25.46
C GLY A 699 7.38 9.46 24.52
N ALA A 700 6.30 10.18 24.79
CA ALA A 700 5.96 11.47 24.22
C ALA A 700 5.70 12.45 25.37
N GLY A 701 6.04 13.72 25.19
CA GLY A 701 5.99 14.69 26.27
C GLY A 701 7.34 14.94 26.92
N THR A 702 7.35 15.82 27.92
CA THR A 702 8.49 15.98 28.82
C THR A 702 8.41 14.93 29.92
N LYS A 703 9.40 14.03 30.01
CA LYS A 703 9.41 12.95 31.01
C LYS A 703 9.23 13.51 32.43
N GLY A 704 8.25 12.96 33.17
CA GLY A 704 7.95 13.35 34.55
C GLY A 704 7.15 14.66 34.70
N ASN A 705 6.74 15.31 33.61
CA ASN A 705 5.83 16.46 33.67
C ASN A 705 4.50 16.07 34.32
N THR A 706 4.00 16.92 35.22
CA THR A 706 2.69 16.75 35.89
C THR A 706 1.93 18.07 36.06
N THR A 707 2.43 19.17 35.48
CA THR A 707 1.92 20.52 35.77
C THR A 707 1.57 21.31 34.52
N GLU A 708 2.37 21.17 33.46
CA GLU A 708 2.15 21.89 32.21
C GLU A 708 1.29 21.08 31.24
N PRO A 709 0.34 21.70 30.53
CA PRO A 709 -0.40 21.02 29.48
C PRO A 709 0.52 20.67 28.29
N GLY A 710 0.31 19.50 27.70
CA GLY A 710 1.01 19.01 26.52
C GLY A 710 0.05 18.48 25.44
N GLY A 711 0.60 17.91 24.37
CA GLY A 711 -0.15 17.37 23.25
C GLY A 711 -0.78 16.01 23.53
N ALA A 712 -1.67 15.58 22.62
CA ALA A 712 -2.22 14.24 22.57
C ALA A 712 -2.25 13.72 21.13
N GLY A 713 -2.21 12.41 20.95
CA GLY A 713 -2.20 11.77 19.64
C GLY A 713 -1.91 10.28 19.69
N GLN A 714 -1.65 9.71 18.51
CA GLN A 714 -1.32 8.30 18.32
C GLN A 714 -0.08 8.17 17.44
N LEU A 715 0.85 7.34 17.88
CA LEU A 715 2.01 6.90 17.12
C LEU A 715 1.89 5.41 16.83
N PHE A 716 2.58 4.96 15.79
CA PHE A 716 2.84 3.57 15.49
C PHE A 716 4.33 3.36 15.61
N ILE A 717 4.72 2.37 16.39
CA ILE A 717 6.11 1.98 16.60
C ILE A 717 6.34 0.63 15.95
N ASP A 718 7.41 0.52 15.18
CA ASP A 718 7.81 -0.72 14.54
C ASP A 718 9.34 -0.90 14.64
N ASP A 719 9.82 -2.12 14.46
CA ASP A 719 11.23 -2.46 14.25
C ASP A 719 12.21 -1.78 15.23
N ILE A 720 12.24 -2.21 16.50
CA ILE A 720 13.25 -1.78 17.47
C ILE A 720 14.49 -2.67 17.34
N ARG A 721 15.61 -2.05 16.94
CA ARG A 721 16.82 -2.77 16.51
C ARG A 721 18.09 -2.13 17.07
N LEU A 722 19.13 -2.93 17.29
CA LEU A 722 20.47 -2.45 17.62
C LEU A 722 21.39 -2.67 16.42
N TYR A 723 21.80 -1.58 15.78
CA TYR A 723 22.66 -1.63 14.60
C TYR A 723 24.13 -1.61 14.96
N ARG A 724 24.91 -2.37 14.19
CA ARG A 724 26.37 -2.28 14.14
C ARG A 724 26.80 -1.01 13.37
N PRO A 725 28.00 -0.45 13.66
CA PRO A 725 28.56 0.73 13.01
C PRO A 725 28.51 0.73 11.48
#